data_AF-A0AA38LVF2-F1
#
_entry.id   AF-A0AA38LVF2-F1
#
_cell.length_a   1.000
_cell.length_b   1.000
_cell.length_c   1.000
_cell.angle_alpha   90.00
_cell.angle_beta   90.00
_cell.angle_gamma   90.00
#
_symmetry.space_group_name_H-M   'P 1'
#
loop_
_entity.id
_entity.type
_entity.pdbx_description
1 polymer ?
#
loop_
_entity_poly.entity_id
_entity_poly.type
_entity_poly.pdbx_seq_one_letter_code
_entity_poly.pdbx_strand_id
1 'polypeptide(L)'
;MASPIASSSSHTLDDEYIDHLLILYASETGASQDTAERVGREVRRRGRRCVVQSMDRYDVMELPHVPLVVFITSTHGRGDPPPTMLPLWTALLRKSLPPDILEGVNFALFGLGDSSYERFAYAGKLLHRRLVALGAEPVLEATYGDERAPDGMEQAFVPWLESLMEGVIPHLLPVPKHANTERTDLSEPIYRMSLLDDETDPTQLARLSLDEEGRPKRNGGSNGDKEGVEGSIAPVRVEDATRGQAHEVLKPDDWVWATLQRKERVTAEGWWQDVRELELELEGSTEAEYLPASIANLQPAMSTEEVDAFLAGQALVDIADRPVSIRSALPDQPMPSHLPPSGHTTTLRRLLTNHLDLRASPRKSFFEWLRRLSGDEREQERLDEFISDPDEIHTYATRPSRSIVETLADFREVRIPLSHILEILPPLRRRQFSIASSSSAHPGRAQLLIAMVEYKTNLKIPRRGLCSSWLQDLPVGARIPIKISAPTLHLPTDPSTPVILVGPGTGVAPMRAFLEERVRQGAASNTTLYFGCRSLSADQYFAAEWEQYRNLGASVRVAASREGAEKVYVQDLIREDKEKICDWIVKSGGHVYICGSSNAMPKSVREALAWCISTEGAGTLDSEEAVAYVEQMFEQGRGGEESW
;
A
#
# COMPACT_ATOMS: atom_id res chain seq x y z
N MET A 1 30.93 49.23 4.00
CA MET A 1 30.62 48.81 5.38
C MET A 1 29.15 48.45 5.41
N ALA A 2 28.85 47.16 5.29
CA ALA A 2 27.52 46.59 5.42
C ALA A 2 27.57 45.64 6.62
N SER A 3 26.65 45.81 7.55
CA SER A 3 26.57 45.05 8.79
C SER A 3 26.22 43.58 8.52
N PRO A 4 26.76 42.63 9.31
CA PRO A 4 26.44 41.22 9.15
C PRO A 4 25.04 40.92 9.69
N ILE A 5 24.34 40.05 8.98
CA ILE A 5 23.05 39.47 9.34
C ILE A 5 23.24 38.64 10.61
N ALA A 6 22.39 38.89 11.60
CA ALA A 6 22.38 38.23 12.89
C ALA A 6 22.13 36.71 12.74
N SER A 7 22.97 35.95 13.43
CA SER A 7 22.78 34.54 13.73
C SER A 7 21.46 34.33 14.47
N SER A 8 20.48 33.70 13.82
CA SER A 8 19.32 33.15 14.52
C SER A 8 19.77 31.98 15.42
N SER A 9 19.17 31.94 16.59
CA SER A 9 19.47 31.10 17.75
C SER A 9 19.46 29.60 17.46
N SER A 10 20.62 28.96 17.66
CA SER A 10 20.74 27.52 17.88
C SER A 10 20.16 27.18 19.26
N HIS A 11 18.91 26.69 19.29
CA HIS A 11 18.36 26.08 20.50
C HIS A 11 18.92 24.66 20.62
N THR A 12 19.75 24.46 21.64
CA THR A 12 20.32 23.17 22.02
C THR A 12 19.25 22.35 22.73
N LEU A 13 19.05 21.09 22.31
CA LEU A 13 18.37 20.08 23.12
C LEU A 13 18.99 20.12 24.52
N ASP A 14 18.18 20.33 25.56
CA ASP A 14 18.64 20.37 26.96
C ASP A 14 19.48 19.11 27.28
N ASP A 15 20.45 19.22 28.20
CA ASP A 15 21.55 18.27 28.51
C ASP A 15 21.14 16.81 28.90
N GLU A 16 19.90 16.38 28.66
CA GLU A 16 19.47 14.99 28.81
C GLU A 16 19.81 14.18 27.55
N TYR A 17 20.70 13.20 27.72
CA TYR A 17 21.04 12.25 26.66
C TYR A 17 19.82 11.37 26.31
N ILE A 18 19.54 11.26 25.01
CA ILE A 18 18.47 10.43 24.47
C ILE A 18 19.02 9.02 24.23
N ASP A 19 18.39 7.99 24.81
CA ASP A 19 18.81 6.59 24.65
C ASP A 19 18.71 6.10 23.20
N HIS A 20 17.63 6.45 22.51
CA HIS A 20 17.41 6.07 21.12
C HIS A 20 16.57 7.12 20.38
N LEU A 21 16.82 7.28 19.07
CA LEU A 21 15.99 8.12 18.21
C LEU A 21 14.74 7.39 17.75
N LEU A 22 13.56 7.98 17.97
CA LEU A 22 12.31 7.46 17.39
C LEU A 22 12.11 8.01 15.97
N ILE A 23 11.86 7.12 15.01
CA ILE A 23 11.59 7.45 13.60
C ILE A 23 10.23 6.84 13.23
N LEU A 24 9.24 7.69 13.02
CA LEU A 24 7.89 7.32 12.63
C LEU A 24 7.67 7.55 11.14
N TYR A 25 7.16 6.54 10.45
CA TYR A 25 6.85 6.65 9.02
C TYR A 25 5.39 6.36 8.68
N ALA A 26 4.91 6.98 7.60
CA ALA A 26 3.64 6.63 6.99
C ALA A 26 3.76 6.52 5.47
N SER A 27 3.32 5.38 4.93
CA SER A 27 3.51 5.02 3.53
C SER A 27 2.41 4.12 3.01
N GLU A 28 2.00 4.34 1.77
CA GLU A 28 1.15 3.39 1.03
C GLU A 28 2.01 2.44 0.19
N THR A 29 2.96 3.01 -0.56
CA THR A 29 3.80 2.32 -1.53
C THR A 29 5.24 2.18 -1.02
N GLY A 30 5.44 2.16 0.30
CA GLY A 30 6.73 1.92 0.96
C GLY A 30 7.85 2.93 0.67
N ALA A 31 7.60 4.05 -0.02
CA ALA A 31 8.60 5.10 -0.27
C ALA A 31 9.11 5.73 1.04
N SER A 32 8.18 6.13 1.90
CA SER A 32 8.49 6.72 3.21
C SER A 32 9.08 5.70 4.17
N GLN A 33 8.70 4.42 4.06
CA GLN A 33 9.30 3.33 4.85
C GLN A 33 10.79 3.18 4.52
N ASP A 34 11.14 3.00 3.24
CA ASP A 34 12.54 2.87 2.80
C ASP A 34 13.37 4.12 3.17
N THR A 35 12.76 5.32 3.07
CA THR A 35 13.38 6.57 3.51
C THR A 35 13.66 6.56 5.03
N ALA A 36 12.72 6.10 5.85
CA ALA A 36 12.89 5.98 7.30
C ALA A 36 13.94 4.94 7.68
N GLU A 37 13.97 3.82 6.98
CA GLU A 37 14.99 2.78 7.14
C GLU A 37 16.38 3.30 6.73
N ARG A 38 16.49 4.17 5.73
CA ARG A 38 17.75 4.88 5.38
C ARG A 38 18.22 5.79 6.53
N VAL A 39 17.34 6.60 7.11
CA VAL A 39 17.66 7.41 8.29
C VAL A 39 18.14 6.51 9.44
N GLY A 40 17.39 5.46 9.76
CA GLY A 40 17.75 4.54 10.84
C GLY A 40 19.07 3.79 10.60
N ARG A 41 19.39 3.43 9.35
CA ARG A 41 20.69 2.84 9.00
C ARG A 41 21.84 3.83 9.24
N GLU A 42 21.67 5.10 8.87
CA GLU A 42 22.70 6.11 9.06
C GLU A 42 22.97 6.40 10.55
N VAL A 43 21.91 6.46 11.37
CA VAL A 43 22.02 6.58 12.83
C VAL A 43 22.81 5.39 13.41
N ARG A 44 22.48 4.16 13.00
CA ARG A 44 23.15 2.94 13.48
C ARG A 44 24.61 2.86 13.05
N ARG A 45 24.95 3.26 11.81
CA ARG A 45 26.35 3.32 11.33
C ARG A 45 27.21 4.25 12.17
N ARG A 46 26.64 5.33 12.69
CA ARG A 46 27.31 6.27 13.60
C ARG A 46 27.36 5.76 15.05
N GLY A 47 26.98 4.50 15.29
CA GLY A 47 27.03 3.84 16.59
C GLY A 47 26.01 4.42 17.57
N ARG A 48 24.81 4.77 17.10
CA ARG A 48 23.68 5.26 17.90
C ARG A 48 22.48 4.33 17.75
N ARG A 49 21.57 4.33 18.74
CA ARG A 49 20.33 3.54 18.69
C ARG A 49 19.21 4.34 18.04
N CYS A 50 18.34 3.65 17.32
CA CYS A 50 17.08 4.18 16.83
C CYS A 50 16.01 3.09 16.76
N VAL A 51 14.76 3.51 16.78
CA VAL A 51 13.58 2.68 16.53
C VAL A 51 12.88 3.23 15.29
N VAL A 52 12.61 2.38 14.31
CA VAL A 52 11.88 2.74 13.08
C VAL A 52 10.53 2.04 13.09
N GLN A 53 9.43 2.78 13.06
CA GLN A 53 8.09 2.21 13.21
C GLN A 53 7.04 2.93 12.35
N SER A 54 6.04 2.18 11.88
CA SER A 54 4.88 2.74 11.17
C SER A 54 3.96 3.50 12.15
N MET A 55 3.43 4.65 11.72
CA MET A 55 2.59 5.52 12.55
C MET A 55 1.30 4.85 13.05
N ASP A 56 0.72 3.89 12.32
CA ASP A 56 -0.48 3.14 12.71
C ASP A 56 -0.22 2.10 13.82
N ARG A 57 1.05 1.84 14.12
CA ARG A 57 1.49 0.92 15.18
C ARG A 57 2.05 1.62 16.40
N TYR A 58 2.29 2.93 16.30
CA TYR A 58 2.79 3.71 17.41
C TYR A 58 1.65 4.13 18.33
N ASP A 59 1.82 3.97 19.65
CA ASP A 59 0.86 4.49 20.61
C ASP A 59 1.02 6.00 20.72
N VAL A 60 0.07 6.74 20.12
CA VAL A 60 0.07 8.20 20.13
C VAL A 60 0.05 8.80 21.54
N MET A 61 -0.38 8.05 22.55
CA MET A 61 -0.37 8.49 23.95
C MET A 61 1.05 8.63 24.51
N GLU A 62 2.02 7.95 23.93
CA GLU A 62 3.44 8.04 24.32
C GLU A 62 4.13 9.26 23.68
N LEU A 63 3.54 9.87 22.63
CA LEU A 63 4.17 10.97 21.90
C LEU A 63 4.57 12.18 22.77
N PRO A 64 3.76 12.64 23.75
CA PRO A 64 4.15 13.72 24.66
C PRO A 64 5.38 13.40 25.54
N HIS A 65 5.77 12.14 25.64
CA HIS A 65 6.88 11.68 26.48
C HIS A 65 8.17 11.44 25.67
N VAL A 66 8.15 11.69 24.37
CA VAL A 66 9.31 11.51 23.50
C VAL A 66 10.07 12.82 23.36
N PRO A 67 11.35 12.89 23.77
CA PRO A 67 12.13 14.13 23.71
C PRO A 67 12.42 14.56 22.27
N LEU A 68 12.63 13.60 21.36
CA LEU A 68 12.90 13.84 19.94
C LEU A 68 12.32 12.75 19.05
N VAL A 69 11.57 13.16 18.01
CA VAL A 69 10.98 12.25 17.02
C VAL A 69 11.19 12.71 15.58
N VAL A 70 11.49 11.79 14.67
CA VAL A 70 11.58 12.06 13.23
C VAL A 70 10.33 11.52 12.54
N PHE A 71 9.63 12.37 11.79
CA PHE A 71 8.47 11.99 10.98
C PHE A 71 8.81 11.92 9.49
N ILE A 72 8.46 10.81 8.85
CA ILE A 72 8.60 10.64 7.40
C ILE A 72 7.27 10.20 6.79
N THR A 73 6.65 11.04 5.96
CA THR A 73 5.31 10.75 5.44
C THR A 73 5.18 11.09 3.97
N SER A 74 4.46 10.25 3.23
CA SER A 74 4.08 10.49 1.84
C SER A 74 2.71 11.13 1.77
N THR A 75 2.29 11.59 0.58
CA THR A 75 0.94 12.08 0.34
C THR A 75 0.27 11.19 -0.70
N HIS A 76 -1.01 10.86 -0.50
CA HIS A 76 -1.80 10.01 -1.40
C HIS A 76 -2.95 10.78 -2.04
N GLY A 77 -3.44 10.27 -3.18
CA GLY A 77 -4.63 10.80 -3.84
C GLY A 77 -4.55 12.31 -4.08
N ARG A 78 -5.51 13.06 -3.51
CA ARG A 78 -5.65 14.51 -3.70
C ARG A 78 -5.14 15.31 -2.50
N GLY A 79 -4.01 14.90 -1.95
CA GLY A 79 -3.44 15.50 -0.74
C GLY A 79 -3.75 14.75 0.55
N ASP A 80 -4.31 13.55 0.45
CA ASP A 80 -4.74 12.77 1.59
C ASP A 80 -3.53 12.14 2.31
N PRO A 81 -3.58 12.00 3.64
CA PRO A 81 -2.56 11.26 4.39
C PRO A 81 -2.60 9.78 4.00
N PRO A 82 -1.45 9.07 4.03
CA PRO A 82 -1.43 7.62 3.83
C PRO A 82 -2.31 6.93 4.89
N PRO A 83 -2.95 5.80 4.58
CA PRO A 83 -3.74 5.02 5.54
C PRO A 83 -3.00 4.71 6.84
N THR A 84 -1.69 4.42 6.76
CA THR A 84 -0.86 4.16 7.94
C THR A 84 -0.62 5.40 8.81
N MET A 85 -1.00 6.59 8.36
CA MET A 85 -0.95 7.83 9.14
C MET A 85 -2.26 8.07 9.90
N LEU A 86 -3.39 7.49 9.44
CA LEU A 86 -4.72 7.88 9.88
C LEU A 86 -4.95 7.75 11.39
N PRO A 87 -4.59 6.66 12.09
CA PRO A 87 -4.83 6.55 13.53
C PRO A 87 -4.17 7.68 14.33
N LEU A 88 -2.89 7.95 14.05
CA LEU A 88 -2.13 9.04 14.65
C LEU A 88 -2.70 10.41 14.26
N TRP A 89 -3.01 10.62 12.98
CA TRP A 89 -3.56 11.88 12.48
C TRP A 89 -4.91 12.23 13.10
N THR A 90 -5.83 11.26 13.17
CA THR A 90 -7.14 11.44 13.80
C THR A 90 -7.00 11.74 15.29
N ALA A 91 -6.06 11.12 15.98
CA ALA A 91 -5.78 11.42 17.38
C ALA A 91 -5.30 12.87 17.55
N LEU A 92 -4.33 13.32 16.74
CA LEU A 92 -3.81 14.69 16.78
C LEU A 92 -4.85 15.75 16.39
N LEU A 93 -5.88 15.41 15.59
CA LEU A 93 -6.94 16.34 15.19
C LEU A 93 -8.07 16.51 16.22
N ARG A 94 -8.03 15.80 17.34
CA ARG A 94 -9.07 15.94 18.39
C ARG A 94 -9.10 17.37 18.93
N LYS A 95 -10.27 18.00 18.89
CA LYS A 95 -10.50 19.39 19.37
C LYS A 95 -10.31 19.55 20.88
N SER A 96 -10.37 18.46 21.64
CA SER A 96 -10.21 18.45 23.09
C SER A 96 -8.74 18.49 23.56
N LEU A 97 -7.78 18.39 22.64
CA LEU A 97 -6.36 18.41 23.00
C LEU A 97 -5.94 19.82 23.45
N PRO A 98 -5.22 19.94 24.59
CA PRO A 98 -4.52 21.17 24.94
C PRO A 98 -3.53 21.60 23.83
N PRO A 99 -3.37 22.91 23.57
CA PRO A 99 -2.47 23.43 22.54
C PRO A 99 -0.98 23.30 22.88
N ASP A 100 -0.67 22.89 24.10
CA ASP A 100 0.66 22.72 24.70
C ASP A 100 0.95 21.24 25.03
N ILE A 101 0.10 20.30 24.61
CA ILE A 101 0.25 18.88 24.96
C ILE A 101 1.57 18.25 24.49
N LEU A 102 2.21 18.83 23.47
CA LEU A 102 3.52 18.40 22.96
C LEU A 102 4.64 19.38 23.35
N GLU A 103 4.44 20.25 24.34
CA GLU A 103 5.51 21.09 24.89
C GLU A 103 6.68 20.20 25.35
N GLY A 104 7.90 20.56 24.95
CA GLY A 104 9.12 19.78 25.19
C GLY A 104 9.39 18.65 24.19
N VAL A 105 8.45 18.35 23.28
CA VAL A 105 8.68 17.40 22.19
C VAL A 105 9.39 18.11 21.03
N ASN A 106 10.62 17.69 20.75
CA ASN A 106 11.35 18.14 19.58
C ASN A 106 11.06 17.22 18.38
N PHE A 107 11.04 17.76 17.16
CA PHE A 107 10.82 16.93 15.98
C PHE A 107 11.56 17.38 14.73
N ALA A 108 11.79 16.44 13.81
CA ALA A 108 12.17 16.72 12.43
C ALA A 108 11.16 16.07 11.48
N LEU A 109 10.94 16.67 10.31
CA LEU A 109 9.99 16.15 9.34
C LEU A 109 10.55 16.15 7.92
N PHE A 110 10.40 15.02 7.24
CA PHE A 110 10.62 14.89 5.80
C PHE A 110 9.34 14.39 5.11
N GLY A 111 8.74 15.24 4.27
CA GLY A 111 7.58 14.88 3.46
C GLY A 111 7.98 14.39 2.07
N LEU A 112 7.32 13.37 1.54
CA LEU A 112 7.46 12.93 0.15
C LEU A 112 6.24 13.37 -0.66
N GLY A 113 6.46 13.90 -1.86
CA GLY A 113 5.39 14.26 -2.79
C GLY A 113 5.87 14.37 -4.24
N ASP A 114 4.95 14.70 -5.12
CA ASP A 114 5.19 14.96 -6.55
C ASP A 114 4.53 16.31 -6.89
N SER A 115 5.32 17.27 -7.39
CA SER A 115 4.84 18.64 -7.70
C SER A 115 3.91 18.73 -8.92
N SER A 116 3.73 17.64 -9.67
CA SER A 116 2.70 17.55 -10.71
C SER A 116 1.28 17.41 -10.14
N TYR A 117 1.15 17.07 -8.85
CA TYR A 117 -0.12 17.10 -8.14
C TYR A 117 -0.35 18.47 -7.52
N GLU A 118 -1.60 18.95 -7.56
CA GLU A 118 -2.00 20.25 -7.01
C GLU A 118 -1.61 20.41 -5.53
N ARG A 119 -1.77 19.34 -4.74
CA ARG A 119 -1.45 19.31 -3.31
C ARG A 119 -0.10 18.64 -3.03
N PHE A 120 0.99 19.28 -3.47
CA PHE A 120 2.35 18.82 -3.26
C PHE A 120 2.70 18.62 -1.76
N ALA A 121 3.11 17.39 -1.39
CA ALA A 121 3.56 16.96 -0.06
C ALA A 121 2.62 17.40 1.10
N TYR A 122 1.32 17.45 0.83
CA TYR A 122 0.34 18.09 1.69
C TYR A 122 0.16 17.40 3.05
N ALA A 123 0.22 16.07 3.11
CA ALA A 123 0.12 15.32 4.37
C ALA A 123 1.24 15.72 5.35
N GLY A 124 2.48 15.85 4.85
CA GLY A 124 3.62 16.31 5.65
C GLY A 124 3.46 17.76 6.12
N LYS A 125 2.97 18.65 5.25
CA LYS A 125 2.71 20.06 5.59
C LYS A 125 1.63 20.19 6.66
N LEU A 126 0.56 19.40 6.57
CA LEU A 126 -0.50 19.36 7.57
C LEU A 126 0.00 18.83 8.92
N LEU A 127 0.78 17.74 8.89
CA LEU A 127 1.39 17.18 10.10
C LEU A 127 2.29 18.19 10.80
N HIS A 128 3.22 18.81 10.07
CA HIS A 128 4.11 19.85 10.60
C HIS A 128 3.34 20.98 11.28
N ARG A 129 2.35 21.56 10.58
CA ARG A 129 1.53 22.65 11.13
C ARG A 129 0.79 22.22 12.40
N ARG A 130 0.28 20.98 12.44
CA ARG A 130 -0.46 20.49 13.58
C ARG A 130 0.43 20.21 14.79
N LEU A 131 1.64 19.67 14.58
CA LEU A 131 2.62 19.44 15.64
C LEU A 131 3.02 20.76 16.31
N VAL A 132 3.36 21.79 15.52
CA VAL A 132 3.68 23.13 16.03
C VAL A 132 2.49 23.74 16.78
N ALA A 133 1.27 23.60 16.26
CA ALA A 133 0.06 24.08 16.92
C ALA A 133 -0.30 23.34 18.22
N LEU A 134 0.37 22.23 18.53
CA LEU A 134 0.23 21.44 19.75
C LEU A 134 1.43 21.60 20.71
N GLY A 135 2.38 22.50 20.40
CA GLY A 135 3.50 22.84 21.28
C GLY A 135 4.82 22.14 20.95
N ALA A 136 4.87 21.28 19.92
CA ALA A 136 6.11 20.62 19.51
C ALA A 136 7.04 21.59 18.75
N GLU A 137 8.35 21.45 18.93
CA GLU A 137 9.35 22.34 18.35
C GLU A 137 10.16 21.65 17.24
N PRO A 138 10.25 22.23 16.03
CA PRO A 138 11.06 21.66 14.97
C PRO A 138 12.56 21.92 15.22
N VAL A 139 13.37 20.86 15.24
CA VAL A 139 14.85 20.99 15.32
C VAL A 139 15.50 21.37 13.99
N LEU A 140 14.76 21.16 12.90
CA LEU A 140 15.16 21.48 11.53
C LEU A 140 13.95 22.01 10.76
N GLU A 141 14.22 22.78 9.71
CA GLU A 141 13.18 23.16 8.76
C GLU A 141 12.58 21.90 8.11
N ALA A 142 11.24 21.82 8.14
CA ALA A 142 10.53 20.73 7.46
C ALA A 142 10.81 20.76 5.96
N THR A 143 11.38 19.65 5.47
CA THR A 143 11.82 19.53 4.08
C THR A 143 10.90 18.59 3.32
N TYR A 144 10.72 18.83 2.01
CA TYR A 144 9.81 18.07 1.17
C TYR A 144 10.54 17.58 -0.09
N GLY A 145 10.68 16.27 -0.24
CA GLY A 145 11.21 15.65 -1.44
C GLY A 145 10.19 15.64 -2.57
N ASP A 146 10.63 16.04 -3.77
CA ASP A 146 9.82 16.07 -4.99
C ASP A 146 10.28 14.98 -5.96
N GLU A 147 9.39 14.07 -6.34
CA GLU A 147 9.66 13.05 -7.36
C GLU A 147 9.97 13.65 -8.75
N ARG A 148 9.58 14.91 -9.01
CA ARG A 148 9.81 15.62 -10.28
C ARG A 148 11.10 16.44 -10.33
N ALA A 149 11.80 16.56 -9.21
CA ALA A 149 13.09 17.23 -9.18
C ALA A 149 14.12 16.52 -10.09
N PRO A 150 15.14 17.23 -10.62
CA PRO A 150 16.20 16.62 -11.44
C PRO A 150 16.81 15.36 -10.83
N ASP A 151 17.17 15.41 -9.54
CA ASP A 151 17.70 14.24 -8.81
C ASP A 151 16.60 13.50 -8.02
N GLY A 152 15.34 13.71 -8.38
CA GLY A 152 14.17 13.27 -7.65
C GLY A 152 14.20 13.72 -6.18
N MET A 153 13.64 12.90 -5.30
CA MET A 153 13.59 13.21 -3.87
C MET A 153 14.96 13.33 -3.19
N GLU A 154 16.03 12.77 -3.80
CA GLU A 154 17.39 12.83 -3.25
C GLU A 154 17.90 14.26 -3.14
N GLN A 155 17.50 15.12 -4.06
CA GLN A 155 17.91 16.54 -4.09
C GLN A 155 17.62 17.24 -2.75
N ALA A 156 16.46 16.92 -2.15
CA ALA A 156 16.06 17.45 -0.86
C ALA A 156 16.48 16.54 0.30
N PHE A 157 16.47 15.22 0.10
CA PHE A 157 16.71 14.24 1.16
C PHE A 157 18.16 14.23 1.66
N VAL A 158 19.16 14.29 0.78
CA VAL A 158 20.57 14.16 1.18
C VAL A 158 21.01 15.32 2.08
N PRO A 159 20.80 16.60 1.72
CA PRO A 159 21.17 17.72 2.60
C PRO A 159 20.40 17.73 3.92
N TRP A 160 19.13 17.31 3.88
CA TRP A 160 18.30 17.17 5.07
C TRP A 160 18.82 16.07 6.01
N LEU A 161 19.21 14.92 5.46
CA LEU A 161 19.77 13.82 6.23
C LEU A 161 21.10 14.23 6.89
N GLU A 162 21.97 14.93 6.17
CA GLU A 162 23.23 15.44 6.73
C GLU A 162 22.96 16.39 7.90
N SER A 163 22.07 17.37 7.71
CA SER A 163 21.66 18.31 8.75
C SER A 163 21.05 17.61 9.96
N LEU A 164 20.21 16.59 9.73
CA LEU A 164 19.62 15.76 10.78
C LEU A 164 20.71 15.03 11.57
N MET A 165 21.67 14.41 10.89
CA MET A 165 22.72 13.70 11.59
C MET A 165 23.61 14.65 12.39
N GLU A 166 23.96 15.83 11.87
CA GLU A 166 24.74 16.82 12.60
C GLU A 166 24.00 17.34 13.83
N GLY A 167 22.69 17.61 13.71
CA GLY A 167 21.87 18.14 14.79
C GLY A 167 21.49 17.10 15.86
N VAL A 168 21.39 15.82 15.52
CA VAL A 168 20.84 14.80 16.44
C VAL A 168 21.91 13.88 17.05
N ILE A 169 22.94 13.48 16.30
CA ILE A 169 23.94 12.51 16.76
C ILE A 169 24.65 12.93 18.07
N PRO A 170 24.97 14.21 18.32
CA PRO A 170 25.57 14.65 19.58
C PRO A 170 24.71 14.38 20.82
N HIS A 171 23.39 14.30 20.66
CA HIS A 171 22.43 14.14 21.77
C HIS A 171 22.03 12.69 22.02
N LEU A 172 22.44 11.76 21.14
CA LEU A 172 22.17 10.33 21.29
C LEU A 172 23.30 9.61 22.03
N LEU A 173 22.94 8.68 22.91
CA LEU A 173 23.92 7.83 23.60
C LEU A 173 24.67 6.91 22.61
N PRO A 174 26.00 6.74 22.78
CA PRO A 174 26.76 5.78 22.00
C PRO A 174 26.41 4.34 22.38
N VAL A 175 26.29 3.47 21.38
CA VAL A 175 26.17 2.02 21.60
C VAL A 175 27.54 1.48 22.05
N PRO A 176 27.62 0.73 23.17
CA PRO A 176 28.86 0.07 23.57
C PRO A 176 29.33 -0.88 22.45
N LYS A 177 30.56 -0.70 21.96
CA LYS A 177 31.12 -1.56 20.91
C LYS A 177 31.20 -3.00 21.43
N HIS A 178 30.43 -3.92 20.85
CA HIS A 178 30.63 -5.34 21.08
C HIS A 178 31.89 -5.82 20.34
N ALA A 179 32.68 -6.66 21.01
CA ALA A 179 34.05 -7.02 20.65
C ALA A 179 34.22 -7.89 19.38
N ASN A 180 33.24 -7.92 18.48
CA ASN A 180 33.26 -8.78 17.28
C ASN A 180 32.67 -8.11 16.03
N THR A 181 32.82 -6.78 15.90
CA THR A 181 32.59 -6.12 14.60
C THR A 181 33.80 -6.40 13.71
N GLU A 182 33.79 -7.55 13.03
CA GLU A 182 34.61 -7.72 11.84
C GLU A 182 34.35 -6.54 10.89
N ARG A 183 35.41 -6.04 10.25
CA ARG A 183 35.40 -4.88 9.34
C ARG A 183 34.50 -5.14 8.12
N THR A 184 33.20 -4.98 8.29
CA THR A 184 32.25 -4.80 7.20
C THR A 184 31.62 -3.43 7.38
N ASP A 185 31.54 -2.61 6.32
CA ASP A 185 30.86 -1.30 6.33
C ASP A 185 29.32 -1.39 6.52
N LEU A 186 28.82 -2.54 7.00
CA LEU A 186 27.43 -2.82 7.28
C LEU A 186 27.14 -2.54 8.76
N SER A 187 26.00 -1.90 9.03
CA SER A 187 25.48 -1.76 10.40
C SER A 187 25.05 -3.11 10.96
N GLU A 188 25.00 -3.27 12.28
CA GLU A 188 24.41 -4.48 12.89
C GLU A 188 22.95 -4.68 12.43
N PRO A 189 22.56 -5.94 12.12
CA PRO A 189 21.22 -6.22 11.62
C PRO A 189 20.17 -6.03 12.73
N ILE A 190 19.05 -5.42 12.38
CA ILE A 190 17.86 -5.25 13.22
C ILE A 190 17.19 -6.59 13.48
N TYR A 191 17.12 -7.46 12.47
CA TYR A 191 16.38 -8.71 12.56
C TYR A 191 17.35 -9.88 12.47
N ARG A 192 17.33 -10.76 13.48
CA ARG A 192 18.16 -11.96 13.49
C ARG A 192 17.33 -13.16 13.07
N MET A 193 17.81 -13.82 12.02
CA MET A 193 17.37 -15.16 11.65
C MET A 193 18.35 -16.19 12.23
N SER A 194 17.82 -17.18 12.93
CA SER A 194 18.62 -18.27 13.52
C SER A 194 18.12 -19.60 12.98
N LEU A 195 19.03 -20.39 12.40
CA LEU A 195 18.74 -21.78 12.03
C LEU A 195 18.48 -22.57 13.31
N LEU A 196 17.43 -23.38 13.30
CA LEU A 196 17.18 -24.35 14.34
C LEU A 196 17.89 -25.64 13.91
N ASP A 197 18.78 -26.17 14.75
CA ASP A 197 19.52 -27.41 14.44
C ASP A 197 18.63 -28.64 14.69
N ASP A 198 18.85 -29.72 13.91
CA ASP A 198 18.08 -30.97 13.90
C ASP A 198 18.05 -31.73 15.25
N GLU A 199 18.88 -31.34 16.22
CA GLU A 199 18.87 -31.86 17.60
C GLU A 199 17.65 -31.38 18.41
N THR A 200 16.90 -30.40 17.92
CA THR A 200 15.58 -30.09 18.47
C THR A 200 14.55 -31.07 17.92
N ASP A 201 14.31 -32.13 18.68
CA ASP A 201 13.31 -33.17 18.43
C ASP A 201 12.02 -32.57 17.83
N PRO A 202 11.55 -33.01 16.64
CA PRO A 202 10.26 -32.58 16.07
C PRO A 202 9.09 -32.78 17.04
N THR A 203 9.22 -33.75 17.96
CA THR A 203 8.25 -33.97 19.04
C THR A 203 8.36 -32.95 20.19
N GLN A 204 9.49 -32.26 20.37
CA GLN A 204 9.59 -31.07 21.24
C GLN A 204 8.95 -29.83 20.59
N LEU A 205 9.05 -29.66 19.27
CA LEU A 205 8.44 -28.55 18.52
C LEU A 205 6.90 -28.57 18.62
N ALA A 206 6.27 -29.75 18.64
CA ALA A 206 4.83 -29.89 18.90
C ALA A 206 4.46 -29.78 20.39
N ARG A 207 5.37 -30.12 21.31
CA ARG A 207 5.15 -30.05 22.78
C ARG A 207 5.31 -28.65 23.35
N LEU A 208 6.04 -27.74 22.70
CA LEU A 208 6.13 -26.34 23.13
C LEU A 208 4.78 -25.58 23.01
N SER A 209 3.81 -26.16 22.30
CA SER A 209 2.43 -25.68 22.17
C SER A 209 1.43 -26.40 23.11
N LEU A 210 1.89 -27.39 23.89
CA LEU A 210 1.05 -28.23 24.77
C LEU A 210 1.55 -28.16 26.22
N ASP A 211 0.69 -28.41 27.20
CA ASP A 211 1.07 -28.52 28.63
C ASP A 211 1.65 -29.91 28.99
N GLU A 212 2.09 -30.10 30.25
CA GLU A 212 2.68 -31.36 30.75
C GLU A 212 1.74 -32.57 30.65
N GLU A 213 0.46 -32.35 30.32
CA GLU A 213 -0.59 -33.36 30.19
C GLU A 213 -1.02 -33.58 28.72
N GLY A 214 -0.36 -32.92 27.75
CA GLY A 214 -0.56 -33.11 26.31
C GLY A 214 -1.77 -32.38 25.72
N ARG A 215 -2.25 -31.30 26.36
CA ARG A 215 -3.36 -30.47 25.86
C ARG A 215 -2.87 -29.12 25.33
N PRO A 216 -3.56 -28.49 24.35
CA PRO A 216 -3.26 -27.11 23.94
C PRO A 216 -3.31 -26.20 25.15
N LYS A 217 -2.22 -25.44 25.40
CA LYS A 217 -2.17 -24.48 26.51
C LYS A 217 -3.31 -23.48 26.37
N ARG A 218 -4.36 -23.64 27.19
CA ARG A 218 -5.36 -22.60 27.42
C ARG A 218 -4.77 -21.64 28.45
N ASN A 219 -4.59 -20.37 28.07
CA ASN A 219 -4.23 -19.31 29.00
C ASN A 219 -5.35 -19.18 30.06
N GLY A 220 -5.13 -19.79 31.22
CA GLY A 220 -5.89 -19.54 32.44
C GLY A 220 -5.30 -18.33 33.16
N GLY A 221 -6.02 -17.21 33.13
CA GLY A 221 -5.58 -15.96 33.71
C GLY A 221 -5.68 -15.89 35.24
N SER A 222 -4.87 -14.99 35.80
CA SER A 222 -5.27 -14.18 36.95
C SER A 222 -4.92 -12.71 36.66
N ASN A 223 -5.96 -11.95 36.30
CA ASN A 223 -6.17 -10.49 36.26
C ASN A 223 -5.01 -9.54 35.92
N GLY A 224 -5.19 -8.84 34.79
CA GLY A 224 -4.57 -7.55 34.48
C GLY A 224 -4.52 -7.30 32.97
N ASP A 225 -5.55 -6.65 32.42
CA ASP A 225 -5.77 -6.41 30.98
C ASP A 225 -4.60 -5.73 30.26
N LYS A 226 -3.98 -6.43 29.28
CA LYS A 226 -3.35 -5.87 28.07
C LYS A 226 -3.37 -6.94 26.97
N GLU A 227 -4.17 -6.73 25.92
CA GLU A 227 -4.27 -7.61 24.75
C GLU A 227 -3.00 -7.51 23.89
N GLY A 228 -2.22 -8.59 23.86
CA GLY A 228 -1.19 -8.85 22.85
C GLY A 228 -1.76 -9.69 21.72
N VAL A 229 -1.50 -9.30 20.47
CA VAL A 229 -2.02 -9.90 19.24
C VAL A 229 -1.23 -11.18 18.91
N GLU A 230 -1.86 -12.36 19.02
CA GLU A 230 -1.27 -13.67 18.68
C GLU A 230 -1.92 -14.31 17.44
N GLY A 231 -1.13 -14.44 16.36
CA GLY A 231 -1.48 -15.04 15.07
C GLY A 231 -1.97 -16.49 15.14
N SER A 232 -3.18 -16.81 14.67
CA SER A 232 -3.66 -18.21 14.60
C SER A 232 -3.16 -18.98 13.36
N ILE A 233 -2.58 -20.17 13.56
CA ILE A 233 -2.26 -21.15 12.49
C ILE A 233 -3.47 -22.06 12.26
N ALA A 234 -3.87 -22.28 10.99
CA ALA A 234 -5.06 -23.09 10.67
C ALA A 234 -4.75 -24.60 10.64
N PRO A 235 -5.66 -25.48 11.11
CA PRO A 235 -5.57 -26.91 10.86
C PRO A 235 -5.82 -27.21 9.37
N VAL A 236 -4.96 -28.05 8.81
CA VAL A 236 -5.06 -28.58 7.44
C VAL A 236 -6.38 -29.37 7.32
N ARG A 237 -7.27 -29.02 6.38
CA ARG A 237 -8.40 -29.90 6.06
C ARG A 237 -7.85 -31.22 5.54
N VAL A 238 -8.49 -32.34 5.88
CA VAL A 238 -8.05 -33.69 5.44
C VAL A 238 -7.86 -33.77 3.92
N GLU A 239 -8.59 -32.95 3.17
CA GLU A 239 -8.52 -32.82 1.71
C GLU A 239 -7.31 -32.00 1.21
N ASP A 240 -6.81 -31.04 2.00
CA ASP A 240 -5.60 -30.25 1.70
C ASP A 240 -4.33 -31.07 1.95
N ALA A 241 -4.35 -31.96 2.96
CA ALA A 241 -3.24 -32.88 3.25
C ALA A 241 -2.97 -33.86 2.08
N THR A 242 -4.00 -34.21 1.31
CA THR A 242 -3.88 -35.11 0.15
C THR A 242 -3.28 -34.48 -1.10
N ARG A 243 -3.10 -33.15 -1.16
CA ARG A 243 -2.54 -32.44 -2.34
C ARG A 243 -1.05 -32.10 -2.25
N GLY A 244 -0.38 -32.37 -1.13
CA GLY A 244 1.08 -32.19 -1.02
C GLY A 244 1.63 -30.77 -1.24
N GLN A 245 0.77 -29.75 -1.32
CA GLN A 245 1.10 -28.35 -1.61
C GLN A 245 0.48 -27.39 -0.59
N ALA A 246 0.45 -27.77 0.69
CA ALA A 246 0.07 -26.83 1.74
C ALA A 246 1.24 -25.84 1.94
N HIS A 247 1.33 -24.84 1.07
CA HIS A 247 2.04 -23.61 1.41
C HIS A 247 1.33 -23.05 2.63
N GLU A 248 2.00 -23.08 3.77
CA GLU A 248 1.48 -22.53 5.02
C GLU A 248 1.47 -21.01 4.86
N VAL A 249 0.39 -20.48 4.28
CA VAL A 249 0.20 -19.05 4.10
C VAL A 249 -0.18 -18.48 5.45
N LEU A 250 0.68 -17.63 6.01
CA LEU A 250 0.38 -16.94 7.25
C LEU A 250 -0.79 -15.97 7.01
N LYS A 251 -1.90 -16.23 7.69
CA LYS A 251 -3.05 -15.33 7.75
C LYS A 251 -2.94 -14.48 9.02
N PRO A 252 -2.80 -13.15 8.91
CA PRO A 252 -2.90 -12.28 10.08
C PRO A 252 -4.24 -12.46 10.81
N ASP A 253 -4.32 -12.10 12.10
CA ASP A 253 -5.54 -12.30 12.89
C ASP A 253 -6.72 -11.48 12.39
N ASP A 254 -6.45 -10.27 11.88
CA ASP A 254 -7.44 -9.37 11.32
C ASP A 254 -7.90 -9.74 9.89
N TRP A 255 -7.46 -10.90 9.38
CA TRP A 255 -7.80 -11.40 8.05
C TRP A 255 -8.74 -12.61 8.15
N VAL A 256 -9.50 -12.84 7.09
CA VAL A 256 -10.34 -14.04 6.93
C VAL A 256 -9.79 -14.92 5.82
N TRP A 257 -10.17 -16.20 5.85
CA TRP A 257 -9.90 -17.09 4.73
C TRP A 257 -10.99 -16.91 3.68
N ALA A 258 -10.61 -17.03 2.41
CA ALA A 258 -11.56 -17.10 1.31
C ALA A 258 -11.21 -18.22 0.35
N THR A 259 -12.23 -18.91 -0.15
CA THR A 259 -12.08 -19.99 -1.12
C THR A 259 -12.46 -19.48 -2.51
N LEU A 260 -11.58 -19.68 -3.49
CA LEU A 260 -11.85 -19.36 -4.88
C LEU A 260 -12.89 -20.32 -5.47
N GLN A 261 -14.11 -19.85 -5.63
CA GLN A 261 -15.23 -20.65 -6.14
C GLN A 261 -15.36 -20.60 -7.66
N ARG A 262 -15.10 -19.43 -8.25
CA ARG A 262 -15.21 -19.22 -9.70
C ARG A 262 -14.10 -18.33 -10.20
N LYS A 263 -13.61 -18.61 -11.42
CA LYS A 263 -12.66 -17.77 -12.14
C LYS A 263 -12.96 -17.85 -13.63
N GLU A 264 -13.64 -16.84 -14.15
CA GLU A 264 -14.16 -16.83 -15.52
C GLU A 264 -13.67 -15.60 -16.27
N ARG A 265 -13.35 -15.77 -17.55
CA ARG A 265 -12.98 -14.66 -18.43
C ARG A 265 -14.26 -13.96 -18.90
N VAL A 266 -14.31 -12.64 -18.71
CA VAL A 266 -15.45 -11.79 -19.09
C VAL A 266 -15.23 -11.02 -20.39
N THR A 267 -14.03 -11.10 -20.97
CA THR A 267 -13.76 -10.64 -22.34
C THR A 267 -13.91 -11.78 -23.34
N ALA A 268 -14.20 -11.46 -24.59
CA ALA A 268 -14.23 -12.44 -25.67
C ALA A 268 -12.91 -13.20 -25.79
N GLU A 269 -13.01 -14.45 -26.25
CA GLU A 269 -11.87 -15.28 -26.55
C GLU A 269 -10.97 -14.59 -27.60
N GLY A 270 -9.66 -14.61 -27.37
CA GLY A 270 -8.70 -13.94 -28.25
C GLY A 270 -8.62 -12.42 -28.12
N TRP A 271 -9.48 -11.76 -27.30
CA TRP A 271 -9.31 -10.34 -26.99
C TRP A 271 -7.96 -10.08 -26.31
N TRP A 272 -7.27 -9.01 -26.70
CA TRP A 272 -5.88 -8.75 -26.28
C TRP A 272 -5.73 -8.59 -24.76
N GLN A 273 -6.76 -8.08 -24.07
CA GLN A 273 -6.78 -7.96 -22.62
C GLN A 273 -7.64 -9.08 -22.03
N ASP A 274 -7.01 -9.98 -21.27
CA ASP A 274 -7.73 -10.97 -20.47
C ASP A 274 -8.24 -10.29 -19.20
N VAL A 275 -9.56 -10.19 -19.06
CA VAL A 275 -10.21 -9.69 -17.84
C VAL A 275 -11.07 -10.80 -17.29
N ARG A 276 -10.94 -11.07 -15.99
CA ARG A 276 -11.64 -12.16 -15.33
C ARG A 276 -12.47 -11.68 -14.16
N GLU A 277 -13.61 -12.31 -13.99
CA GLU A 277 -14.37 -12.28 -12.75
C GLU A 277 -13.93 -13.45 -11.86
N LEU A 278 -13.57 -13.14 -10.62
CA LEU A 278 -13.28 -14.12 -9.58
C LEU A 278 -14.36 -14.04 -8.51
N GLU A 279 -14.91 -15.18 -8.09
CA GLU A 279 -15.82 -15.27 -6.94
C GLU A 279 -15.10 -15.95 -5.77
N LEU A 280 -15.07 -15.27 -4.64
CA LEU A 280 -14.43 -15.69 -3.40
C LEU A 280 -15.50 -15.92 -2.33
N GLU A 281 -15.60 -17.14 -1.80
CA GLU A 281 -16.43 -17.44 -0.63
C GLU A 281 -15.67 -17.13 0.65
N LEU A 282 -16.20 -16.25 1.50
CA LEU A 282 -15.57 -15.80 2.73
C LEU A 282 -15.87 -16.80 3.87
N GLU A 283 -14.85 -17.24 4.59
CA GLU A 283 -15.02 -18.18 5.71
C GLU A 283 -15.22 -17.47 7.05
N GLY A 284 -15.98 -18.10 7.95
CA GLY A 284 -16.19 -17.59 9.31
C GLY A 284 -17.08 -16.35 9.38
N SER A 285 -17.47 -15.79 8.23
CA SER A 285 -18.50 -14.78 8.14
C SER A 285 -19.86 -15.42 8.39
N THR A 286 -20.33 -15.39 9.63
CA THR A 286 -21.77 -15.25 9.87
C THR A 286 -22.15 -13.87 9.33
N GLU A 287 -22.76 -13.80 8.14
CA GLU A 287 -23.31 -12.54 7.58
C GLU A 287 -22.36 -11.33 7.69
N ALA A 288 -21.08 -11.47 7.31
CA ALA A 288 -20.19 -10.32 7.22
C ALA A 288 -20.62 -9.46 6.01
N GLU A 289 -21.57 -8.55 6.23
CA GLU A 289 -21.99 -7.52 5.28
C GLU A 289 -20.84 -6.52 5.10
N TYR A 290 -19.90 -6.86 4.20
CA TYR A 290 -19.03 -5.82 3.69
C TYR A 290 -19.88 -4.81 2.92
N LEU A 291 -19.55 -3.53 3.04
CA LEU A 291 -20.29 -2.47 2.35
C LEU A 291 -20.03 -2.54 0.83
N PRO A 292 -20.98 -2.15 -0.03
CA PRO A 292 -20.71 -1.99 -1.45
C PRO A 292 -19.48 -1.11 -1.70
N ALA A 293 -18.71 -1.44 -2.75
CA ALA A 293 -17.41 -0.84 -3.05
C ALA A 293 -16.32 -1.03 -1.97
N SER A 294 -16.50 -1.95 -1.00
CA SER A 294 -15.42 -2.34 -0.08
C SER A 294 -14.21 -2.86 -0.85
N ILE A 295 -13.04 -2.83 -0.21
CA ILE A 295 -11.77 -3.15 -0.87
C ILE A 295 -11.27 -4.51 -0.38
N ALA A 296 -11.04 -5.42 -1.32
CA ALA A 296 -10.37 -6.69 -1.07
C ALA A 296 -8.86 -6.50 -1.10
N ASN A 297 -8.19 -6.78 0.02
CA ASN A 297 -6.74 -6.80 0.13
C ASN A 297 -6.26 -8.24 0.04
N LEU A 298 -5.47 -8.53 -0.99
CA LEU A 298 -4.91 -9.85 -1.27
C LEU A 298 -3.40 -9.83 -1.10
N GLN A 299 -2.83 -10.87 -0.52
CA GLN A 299 -1.39 -11.07 -0.45
C GLN A 299 -0.98 -12.11 -1.51
N PRO A 300 -0.31 -11.70 -2.59
CA PRO A 300 0.18 -12.66 -3.56
C PRO A 300 1.34 -13.48 -2.98
N ALA A 301 1.69 -14.57 -3.68
CA ALA A 301 2.90 -15.33 -3.42
C ALA A 301 3.85 -15.24 -4.62
N MET A 302 5.15 -15.27 -4.36
CA MET A 302 6.17 -15.45 -5.39
C MET A 302 6.07 -16.84 -6.01
N SER A 303 6.42 -16.96 -7.29
CA SER A 303 6.46 -18.26 -7.96
C SER A 303 7.63 -19.11 -7.44
N THR A 304 7.48 -20.44 -7.51
CA THR A 304 8.54 -21.35 -7.06
C THR A 304 9.80 -21.16 -7.90
N GLU A 305 9.63 -20.93 -9.20
CA GLU A 305 10.71 -20.70 -10.16
C GLU A 305 11.54 -19.46 -9.81
N GLU A 306 10.90 -18.36 -9.39
CA GLU A 306 11.59 -17.13 -9.01
C GLU A 306 12.33 -17.29 -7.68
N VAL A 307 11.72 -17.96 -6.71
CA VAL A 307 12.35 -18.24 -5.41
C VAL A 307 13.56 -19.15 -5.59
N ASP A 308 13.43 -20.21 -6.40
CA ASP A 308 14.53 -21.13 -6.71
C ASP A 308 15.68 -20.43 -7.46
N ALA A 309 15.36 -19.57 -8.44
CA ALA A 309 16.37 -18.79 -9.15
C ALA A 309 17.15 -17.86 -8.20
N PHE A 310 16.46 -17.20 -7.27
CA PHE A 310 17.12 -16.36 -6.26
C PHE A 310 18.00 -17.20 -5.31
N LEU A 311 17.47 -18.30 -4.77
CA LEU A 311 18.19 -19.19 -3.85
C LEU A 311 19.45 -19.76 -4.50
N ALA A 312 19.35 -20.20 -5.76
CA ALA A 312 20.49 -20.70 -6.53
C ALA A 312 21.52 -19.60 -6.79
N GLY A 313 21.08 -18.42 -7.25
CA GLY A 313 21.95 -17.28 -7.52
C GLY A 313 22.69 -16.74 -6.29
N GLN A 314 22.12 -16.94 -5.09
CA GLN A 314 22.71 -16.50 -3.83
C GLN A 314 23.41 -17.63 -3.05
N ALA A 315 23.47 -18.85 -3.60
CA ALA A 315 24.03 -20.04 -2.94
C ALA A 315 23.36 -20.35 -1.58
N LEU A 316 22.04 -20.19 -1.50
CA LEU A 316 21.23 -20.40 -0.29
C LEU A 316 20.33 -21.65 -0.36
N VAL A 317 20.47 -22.46 -1.41
CA VAL A 317 19.61 -23.65 -1.66
C VAL A 317 19.66 -24.63 -0.49
N ASP A 318 20.85 -24.92 0.04
CA ASP A 318 21.04 -25.93 1.09
C ASP A 318 20.41 -25.57 2.44
N ILE A 319 20.13 -24.27 2.66
CA ILE A 319 19.51 -23.78 3.89
C ILE A 319 18.06 -23.34 3.69
N ALA A 320 17.57 -23.34 2.44
CA ALA A 320 16.30 -22.72 2.07
C ALA A 320 15.11 -23.29 2.86
N ASP A 321 15.14 -24.60 3.09
CA ASP A 321 14.06 -25.37 3.71
C ASP A 321 14.35 -25.78 5.16
N ARG A 322 15.51 -25.38 5.70
CA ARG A 322 15.83 -25.60 7.11
C ARG A 322 14.91 -24.73 7.99
N PRO A 323 14.42 -25.24 9.14
CA PRO A 323 13.66 -24.43 10.07
C PRO A 323 14.49 -23.25 10.59
N VAL A 324 13.89 -22.06 10.57
CA VAL A 324 14.47 -20.82 11.11
C VAL A 324 13.50 -20.15 12.05
N SER A 325 14.03 -19.46 13.05
CA SER A 325 13.28 -18.50 13.86
C SER A 325 13.79 -17.08 13.60
N ILE A 326 12.88 -16.12 13.54
CA ILE A 326 13.21 -14.69 13.38
C ILE A 326 12.86 -13.95 14.67
N ARG A 327 13.73 -13.05 15.10
CA ARG A 327 13.51 -12.16 16.24
C ARG A 327 14.09 -10.78 15.96
N SER A 328 13.55 -9.77 16.64
CA SER A 328 14.22 -8.49 16.74
C SER A 328 15.53 -8.63 17.53
N ALA A 329 16.60 -8.04 17.03
CA ALA A 329 17.89 -7.94 17.69
C ALA A 329 17.93 -6.78 18.70
N LEU A 330 16.99 -5.84 18.59
CA LEU A 330 16.91 -4.64 19.43
C LEU A 330 15.66 -4.74 20.31
N PRO A 331 15.77 -4.55 21.65
CA PRO A 331 14.65 -4.72 22.58
C PRO A 331 13.40 -3.90 22.23
N ASP A 332 13.60 -2.65 21.80
CA ASP A 332 12.53 -1.69 21.58
C ASP A 332 12.05 -1.64 20.11
N GLN A 333 12.67 -2.41 19.23
CA GLN A 333 12.30 -2.44 17.81
C GLN A 333 11.24 -3.52 17.56
N PRO A 334 10.02 -3.14 17.15
CA PRO A 334 8.98 -4.09 16.84
C PRO A 334 9.31 -4.89 15.56
N MET A 335 8.78 -6.12 15.48
CA MET A 335 8.78 -6.89 14.24
C MET A 335 7.94 -6.16 13.17
N PRO A 336 8.41 -6.09 11.91
CA PRO A 336 7.62 -5.56 10.81
C PRO A 336 6.32 -6.35 10.64
N SER A 337 5.23 -5.66 10.37
CA SER A 337 3.89 -6.28 10.22
C SER A 337 3.78 -7.24 9.04
N HIS A 338 4.70 -7.16 8.09
CA HIS A 338 4.77 -8.08 6.96
C HIS A 338 5.56 -9.35 7.27
N LEU A 339 6.37 -9.40 8.35
CA LEU A 339 7.13 -10.58 8.75
C LEU A 339 6.35 -11.41 9.78
N PRO A 340 6.69 -12.70 9.95
CA PRO A 340 6.15 -13.50 11.04
C PRO A 340 6.46 -12.89 12.43
N PRO A 341 5.61 -13.16 13.45
CA PRO A 341 5.87 -12.73 14.82
C PRO A 341 7.24 -13.20 15.35
N SER A 342 7.78 -12.46 16.31
CA SER A 342 9.06 -12.80 16.93
C SER A 342 9.00 -14.21 17.54
N GLY A 343 10.00 -15.04 17.27
CA GLY A 343 10.06 -16.43 17.74
C GLY A 343 9.32 -17.43 16.86
N HIS A 344 8.51 -17.00 15.89
CA HIS A 344 7.79 -17.90 14.99
C HIS A 344 8.76 -18.73 14.14
N THR A 345 8.46 -20.03 13.99
CA THR A 345 9.28 -20.95 13.19
C THR A 345 8.80 -20.97 11.74
N THR A 346 9.71 -20.77 10.80
CA THR A 346 9.43 -20.75 9.35
C THR A 346 10.63 -21.31 8.57
N THR A 347 10.73 -21.06 7.27
CA THR A 347 11.91 -21.35 6.44
C THR A 347 12.29 -20.13 5.60
N LEU A 348 13.53 -20.06 5.11
CA LEU A 348 13.96 -19.00 4.20
C LEU A 348 13.10 -19.00 2.91
N ARG A 349 12.81 -20.18 2.35
CA ARG A 349 11.93 -20.33 1.18
C ARG A 349 10.58 -19.69 1.42
N ARG A 350 9.97 -19.94 2.59
CA ARG A 350 8.66 -19.38 2.95
C ARG A 350 8.70 -17.86 3.09
N LEU A 351 9.77 -17.32 3.67
CA LEU A 351 10.01 -15.88 3.76
C LEU A 351 10.08 -15.23 2.37
N LEU A 352 10.87 -15.80 1.47
CA LEU A 352 11.00 -15.35 0.09
C LEU A 352 9.69 -15.51 -0.70
N THR A 353 8.89 -16.52 -0.38
CA THR A 353 7.63 -16.80 -1.08
C THR A 353 6.52 -15.80 -0.69
N ASN A 354 6.39 -15.53 0.60
CA ASN A 354 5.19 -14.86 1.13
C ASN A 354 5.45 -13.45 1.66
N HIS A 355 6.69 -13.07 1.94
CA HIS A 355 6.99 -11.88 2.73
C HIS A 355 7.96 -10.89 2.07
N LEU A 356 8.78 -11.34 1.12
CA LEU A 356 9.81 -10.51 0.47
C LEU A 356 9.56 -10.42 -1.04
N ASP A 357 9.72 -9.22 -1.61
CA ASP A 357 9.46 -8.93 -3.01
C ASP A 357 10.75 -9.03 -3.84
N LEU A 358 10.91 -10.14 -4.56
CA LEU A 358 12.05 -10.35 -5.46
C LEU A 358 11.85 -9.68 -6.83
N ARG A 359 10.63 -9.21 -7.13
CA ARG A 359 10.25 -8.58 -8.40
C ARG A 359 10.25 -7.06 -8.33
N ALA A 360 10.35 -6.48 -7.14
CA ALA A 360 10.46 -5.05 -6.94
C ALA A 360 11.60 -4.48 -7.80
N SER A 361 11.34 -3.32 -8.40
CA SER A 361 12.40 -2.54 -9.04
C SER A 361 13.34 -2.04 -7.94
N PRO A 362 14.65 -2.33 -8.01
CA PRO A 362 15.58 -1.91 -6.98
C PRO A 362 15.63 -0.39 -6.89
N ARG A 363 15.59 0.13 -5.66
CA ARG A 363 15.77 1.56 -5.36
C ARG A 363 17.25 1.87 -5.13
N LYS A 364 17.60 3.15 -5.07
CA LYS A 364 18.96 3.61 -4.74
C LYS A 364 19.53 2.94 -3.47
N SER A 365 18.70 2.77 -2.44
CA SER A 365 19.05 2.06 -1.21
C SER A 365 19.54 0.62 -1.41
N PHE A 366 19.04 -0.07 -2.44
CA PHE A 366 19.47 -1.41 -2.82
C PHE A 366 20.85 -1.39 -3.50
N PHE A 367 21.10 -0.44 -4.42
CA PHE A 367 22.42 -0.25 -5.02
C PHE A 367 23.48 0.14 -3.99
N GLU A 368 23.11 0.99 -3.02
CA GLU A 368 23.95 1.31 -1.86
C GLU A 368 24.31 0.04 -1.05
N TRP A 369 23.39 -0.92 -0.91
CA TRP A 369 23.70 -2.20 -0.29
C TRP A 369 24.66 -3.03 -1.15
N LEU A 370 24.36 -3.22 -2.44
CA LEU A 370 25.22 -3.98 -3.35
C LEU A 370 26.65 -3.43 -3.36
N ARG A 371 26.80 -2.10 -3.35
CA ARG A 371 28.10 -1.42 -3.36
C ARG A 371 28.97 -1.77 -2.17
N ARG A 372 28.36 -2.02 -1.01
CA ARG A 372 29.04 -2.42 0.23
C ARG A 372 29.32 -3.92 0.30
N LEU A 373 28.56 -4.71 -0.44
CA LEU A 373 28.68 -6.17 -0.48
C LEU A 373 29.64 -6.65 -1.58
N SER A 374 29.77 -5.89 -2.66
CA SER A 374 30.68 -6.23 -3.74
C SER A 374 32.13 -6.02 -3.34
N GLY A 375 32.97 -7.02 -3.56
CA GLY A 375 34.43 -6.91 -3.47
C GLY A 375 35.11 -6.74 -4.83
N ASP A 376 34.35 -6.78 -5.94
CA ASP A 376 34.88 -6.62 -7.30
C ASP A 376 34.96 -5.15 -7.69
N GLU A 377 36.12 -4.71 -8.16
CA GLU A 377 36.42 -3.31 -8.43
C GLU A 377 35.54 -2.74 -9.57
N ARG A 378 35.17 -3.56 -10.56
CA ARG A 378 34.34 -3.12 -11.70
C ARG A 378 32.87 -3.04 -11.32
N GLU A 379 32.38 -4.00 -10.55
CA GLU A 379 31.04 -3.93 -9.96
C GLU A 379 30.91 -2.69 -9.07
N GLN A 380 31.91 -2.42 -8.22
CA GLN A 380 31.93 -1.24 -7.37
C GLN A 380 31.88 0.07 -8.17
N GLU A 381 32.70 0.22 -9.21
CA GLU A 381 32.69 1.41 -10.09
C GLU A 381 31.30 1.62 -10.72
N ARG A 382 30.70 0.56 -11.26
CA ARG A 382 29.36 0.66 -11.87
C ARG A 382 28.27 0.96 -10.84
N LEU A 383 28.39 0.44 -9.62
CA LEU A 383 27.47 0.74 -8.53
C LEU A 383 27.61 2.18 -8.03
N ASP A 384 28.83 2.73 -8.01
CA ASP A 384 29.08 4.12 -7.67
C ASP A 384 28.41 5.06 -8.70
N GLU A 385 28.49 4.76 -10.00
CA GLU A 385 27.76 5.49 -11.05
C GLU A 385 26.25 5.51 -10.79
N PHE A 386 25.65 4.35 -10.47
CA PHE A 386 24.22 4.28 -10.15
C PHE A 386 23.84 5.10 -8.91
N ILE A 387 24.69 5.13 -7.88
CA ILE A 387 24.41 5.86 -6.65
C ILE A 387 24.54 7.38 -6.86
N SER A 388 25.48 7.80 -7.71
CA SER A 388 25.74 9.21 -8.01
C SER A 388 24.74 9.83 -8.97
N ASP A 389 24.17 9.05 -9.90
CA ASP A 389 23.26 9.56 -10.94
C ASP A 389 21.89 8.84 -10.92
N PRO A 390 20.82 9.52 -10.49
CA PRO A 390 19.45 8.97 -10.53
C PRO A 390 18.98 8.57 -11.94
N ASP A 391 19.46 9.22 -13.00
CA ASP A 391 19.07 8.90 -14.38
C ASP A 391 19.65 7.54 -14.83
N GLU A 392 20.81 7.14 -14.31
CA GLU A 392 21.38 5.82 -14.55
C GLU A 392 20.51 4.73 -13.91
N ILE A 393 20.06 4.91 -12.66
CA ILE A 393 19.09 3.99 -12.03
C ILE A 393 17.77 4.00 -12.80
N HIS A 394 17.27 5.16 -13.22
CA HIS A 394 16.04 5.23 -13.98
C HIS A 394 16.14 4.45 -15.29
N THR A 395 17.23 4.62 -16.03
CA THR A 395 17.47 3.96 -17.32
C THR A 395 17.70 2.47 -17.16
N TYR A 396 18.45 2.05 -16.15
CA TYR A 396 18.80 0.65 -15.90
C TYR A 396 17.67 -0.11 -15.20
N ALA A 397 17.07 0.41 -14.14
CA ALA A 397 16.10 -0.32 -13.31
C ALA A 397 14.64 0.11 -13.56
N THR A 398 14.34 1.39 -13.33
CA THR A 398 12.95 1.88 -13.26
C THR A 398 12.22 1.77 -14.60
N ARG A 399 12.80 2.33 -15.67
CA ARG A 399 12.22 2.40 -17.02
C ARG A 399 11.98 1.01 -17.64
N PRO A 400 12.92 0.04 -17.58
CA PRO A 400 12.67 -1.31 -18.06
C PRO A 400 11.95 -2.19 -17.03
N SER A 401 11.66 -1.69 -15.82
CA SER A 401 11.12 -2.46 -14.70
C SER A 401 11.95 -3.73 -14.45
N ARG A 402 13.27 -3.53 -14.29
CA ARG A 402 14.22 -4.61 -13.95
C ARG A 402 14.00 -5.03 -12.51
N SER A 403 13.96 -6.33 -12.24
CA SER A 403 13.74 -6.85 -10.88
C SER A 403 15.04 -6.95 -10.09
N ILE A 404 14.91 -7.07 -8.76
CA ILE A 404 16.03 -7.40 -7.86
C ILE A 404 16.78 -8.66 -8.31
N VAL A 405 16.07 -9.74 -8.70
CA VAL A 405 16.72 -10.98 -9.17
C VAL A 405 17.55 -10.74 -10.42
N GLU A 406 17.04 -9.95 -11.36
CA GLU A 406 17.78 -9.63 -12.59
C GLU A 406 18.99 -8.73 -12.31
N THR A 407 18.84 -7.76 -11.41
CA THR A 407 19.97 -6.93 -10.99
C THR A 407 21.06 -7.76 -10.30
N LEU A 408 20.70 -8.68 -9.41
CA LEU A 408 21.67 -9.60 -8.81
C LEU A 408 22.35 -10.52 -9.84
N ALA A 409 21.68 -10.84 -10.95
CA ALA A 409 22.30 -11.62 -12.03
C ALA A 409 23.35 -10.83 -12.83
N ASP A 410 23.26 -9.50 -12.86
CA ASP A 410 24.26 -8.60 -13.45
C ASP A 410 25.45 -8.37 -12.49
N PHE A 411 25.25 -8.46 -11.17
CA PHE A 411 26.27 -8.30 -10.11
C PHE A 411 26.59 -9.64 -9.43
N ARG A 412 27.34 -10.50 -10.15
CA ARG A 412 27.50 -11.92 -9.83
C ARG A 412 28.41 -12.21 -8.64
N GLU A 413 29.27 -11.28 -8.23
CA GLU A 413 30.12 -11.46 -7.05
C GLU A 413 29.38 -11.06 -5.77
N VAL A 414 28.29 -10.30 -5.87
CA VAL A 414 27.49 -9.91 -4.71
C VAL A 414 26.70 -11.09 -4.14
N ARG A 415 26.89 -11.34 -2.84
CA ARG A 415 26.07 -12.26 -2.05
C ARG A 415 25.42 -11.50 -0.90
N ILE A 416 24.10 -11.59 -0.82
CA ILE A 416 23.32 -11.03 0.28
C ILE A 416 23.58 -11.90 1.52
N PRO A 417 24.13 -11.31 2.61
CA PRO A 417 24.32 -12.05 3.85
C PRO A 417 22.98 -12.46 4.43
N LEU A 418 22.87 -13.71 4.88
CA LEU A 418 21.67 -14.24 5.53
C LEU A 418 21.21 -13.37 6.71
N SER A 419 22.15 -12.76 7.41
CA SER A 419 21.92 -11.86 8.54
C SER A 419 21.20 -10.56 8.16
N HIS A 420 21.25 -10.13 6.89
CA HIS A 420 20.71 -8.85 6.42
C HIS A 420 19.60 -9.02 5.37
N ILE A 421 19.27 -10.25 4.98
CA ILE A 421 18.31 -10.51 3.90
C ILE A 421 16.94 -9.88 4.13
N LEU A 422 16.50 -9.80 5.40
CA LEU A 422 15.23 -9.20 5.82
C LEU A 422 15.24 -7.66 5.78
N GLU A 423 16.42 -7.02 5.74
CA GLU A 423 16.59 -5.56 5.63
C GLU A 423 16.92 -5.11 4.20
N ILE A 424 17.50 -6.00 3.39
CA ILE A 424 17.91 -5.70 2.01
C ILE A 424 16.74 -5.92 1.05
N LEU A 425 15.97 -7.00 1.24
CA LEU A 425 14.85 -7.30 0.36
C LEU A 425 13.60 -6.53 0.81
N PRO A 426 12.91 -5.82 -0.10
CA PRO A 426 11.72 -5.08 0.24
C PRO A 426 10.55 -6.02 0.59
N PRO A 427 9.56 -5.54 1.36
CA PRO A 427 8.39 -6.33 1.72
C PRO A 427 7.52 -6.66 0.50
N LEU A 428 6.99 -7.88 0.47
CA LEU A 428 5.98 -8.30 -0.51
C LEU A 428 4.68 -7.54 -0.28
N ARG A 429 4.30 -6.73 -1.27
CA ARG A 429 3.14 -5.85 -1.14
C ARG A 429 1.84 -6.58 -1.41
N ARG A 430 0.86 -6.26 -0.58
CA ARG A 430 -0.54 -6.62 -0.78
C ARG A 430 -1.12 -5.84 -1.96
N ARG A 431 -2.13 -6.40 -2.61
CA ARG A 431 -2.84 -5.77 -3.71
C ARG A 431 -4.30 -5.55 -3.35
N GLN A 432 -4.77 -4.34 -3.60
CA GLN A 432 -6.14 -3.94 -3.40
C GLN A 432 -6.94 -4.11 -4.69
N PHE A 433 -8.16 -4.59 -4.55
CA PHE A 433 -9.16 -4.65 -5.60
C PHE A 433 -10.50 -4.16 -5.06
N SER A 434 -11.14 -3.24 -5.75
CA SER A 434 -12.51 -2.83 -5.46
C SER A 434 -13.43 -4.03 -5.67
N ILE A 435 -14.25 -4.37 -4.68
CA ILE A 435 -15.19 -5.48 -4.76
C ILE A 435 -16.30 -5.12 -5.75
N ALA A 436 -16.58 -6.05 -6.66
CA ALA A 436 -17.50 -5.90 -7.78
C ALA A 436 -18.95 -6.32 -7.48
N SER A 437 -19.21 -6.83 -6.27
CA SER A 437 -20.53 -7.31 -5.82
C SER A 437 -21.00 -6.61 -4.55
N SER A 438 -22.31 -6.51 -4.34
CA SER A 438 -22.88 -6.19 -3.02
C SER A 438 -23.04 -7.46 -2.17
N SER A 439 -22.72 -7.37 -0.88
CA SER A 439 -22.97 -8.45 0.08
C SER A 439 -24.46 -8.75 0.26
N SER A 440 -25.35 -7.78 0.02
CA SER A 440 -26.81 -7.96 0.09
C SER A 440 -27.39 -8.75 -1.10
N ALA A 441 -26.64 -8.77 -2.22
CA ALA A 441 -26.96 -9.56 -3.40
C ALA A 441 -26.23 -10.91 -3.40
N HIS A 442 -25.02 -10.96 -2.81
CA HIS A 442 -24.18 -12.16 -2.75
C HIS A 442 -23.69 -12.44 -1.32
N PRO A 443 -24.57 -12.89 -0.40
CA PRO A 443 -24.20 -13.11 0.99
C PRO A 443 -23.04 -14.10 1.14
N GLY A 444 -22.03 -13.71 1.91
CA GLY A 444 -20.82 -14.53 2.16
C GLY A 444 -19.88 -14.66 0.96
N ARG A 445 -20.13 -13.96 -0.16
CA ARG A 445 -19.28 -14.02 -1.35
C ARG A 445 -18.86 -12.63 -1.82
N ALA A 446 -17.60 -12.49 -2.19
CA ALA A 446 -17.07 -11.29 -2.81
C ALA A 446 -16.64 -11.60 -4.25
N GLN A 447 -17.09 -10.80 -5.20
CA GLN A 447 -16.67 -10.89 -6.60
C GLN A 447 -15.65 -9.81 -6.92
N LEU A 448 -14.60 -10.16 -7.66
CA LEU A 448 -13.55 -9.25 -8.10
C LEU A 448 -13.49 -9.23 -9.63
N LEU A 449 -13.28 -8.06 -10.22
CA LEU A 449 -13.06 -7.90 -11.66
C LEU A 449 -11.59 -7.50 -11.91
N ILE A 450 -10.82 -8.41 -12.48
CA ILE A 450 -9.36 -8.29 -12.54
C ILE A 450 -8.89 -8.34 -13.98
N ALA A 451 -8.23 -7.28 -14.43
CA ALA A 451 -7.47 -7.29 -15.68
C ALA A 451 -6.13 -7.99 -15.45
N MET A 452 -5.86 -9.04 -16.22
CA MET A 452 -4.57 -9.71 -16.21
C MET A 452 -3.53 -8.76 -16.80
N VAL A 453 -2.49 -8.48 -16.01
CA VAL A 453 -1.42 -7.57 -16.41
C VAL A 453 -0.37 -8.38 -17.17
N GLU A 454 -0.23 -8.10 -18.46
CA GLU A 454 0.88 -8.56 -19.29
C GLU A 454 1.36 -7.42 -20.18
N TYR A 455 2.66 -7.10 -20.14
CA TYR A 455 3.25 -6.04 -20.94
C TYR A 455 4.66 -6.41 -21.38
N LYS A 456 5.16 -5.79 -22.45
CA LYS A 456 6.56 -5.93 -22.86
C LYS A 456 7.35 -4.72 -22.38
N THR A 457 8.48 -4.97 -21.75
CA THR A 457 9.43 -3.92 -21.36
C THR A 457 10.37 -3.61 -22.53
N ASN A 458 11.20 -2.57 -22.38
CA ASN A 458 12.28 -2.29 -23.32
C ASN A 458 13.27 -3.46 -23.47
N LEU A 459 13.32 -4.37 -22.49
CA LEU A 459 14.09 -5.62 -22.56
C LEU A 459 13.45 -6.65 -23.51
N LYS A 460 12.27 -6.36 -24.07
CA LYS A 460 11.47 -7.23 -24.96
C LYS A 460 11.02 -8.55 -24.32
N ILE A 461 11.23 -8.72 -23.03
CA ILE A 461 10.74 -9.85 -22.25
C ILE A 461 9.30 -9.53 -21.79
N PRO A 462 8.32 -10.43 -22.04
CA PRO A 462 6.98 -10.28 -21.47
C PRO A 462 7.04 -10.28 -19.94
N ARG A 463 6.41 -9.29 -19.32
CA ARG A 463 6.24 -9.15 -17.87
C ARG A 463 4.79 -9.40 -17.55
N ARG A 464 4.53 -10.25 -16.56
CA ARG A 464 3.20 -10.46 -15.98
C ARG A 464 3.10 -9.78 -14.62
N GLY A 465 1.99 -9.14 -14.26
CA GLY A 465 1.84 -8.58 -12.91
C GLY A 465 1.75 -9.69 -11.86
N LEU A 466 2.53 -9.57 -10.76
CA LEU A 466 2.66 -10.62 -9.73
C LEU A 466 1.30 -11.13 -9.23
N CYS A 467 0.45 -10.23 -8.72
CA CYS A 467 -0.82 -10.64 -8.14
C CYS A 467 -1.80 -11.18 -9.20
N SER A 468 -1.86 -10.56 -10.39
CA SER A 468 -2.73 -11.05 -11.46
C SER A 468 -2.31 -12.43 -11.98
N SER A 469 -1.01 -12.68 -12.16
CA SER A 469 -0.53 -14.01 -12.56
C SER A 469 -0.76 -15.05 -11.47
N TRP A 470 -0.48 -14.69 -10.21
CA TRP A 470 -0.76 -15.56 -9.06
C TRP A 470 -2.23 -15.98 -9.02
N LEU A 471 -3.17 -15.03 -9.11
CA LEU A 471 -4.62 -15.32 -9.18
C LEU A 471 -5.01 -16.14 -10.42
N GLN A 472 -4.37 -15.88 -11.56
CA GLN A 472 -4.59 -16.63 -12.78
C GLN A 472 -4.14 -18.10 -12.66
N ASP A 473 -3.13 -18.37 -11.85
CA ASP A 473 -2.54 -19.71 -11.70
C ASP A 473 -3.21 -20.51 -10.55
N LEU A 474 -3.90 -19.84 -9.60
CA LEU A 474 -4.65 -20.51 -8.52
C LEU A 474 -5.78 -21.43 -9.05
N PRO A 475 -5.88 -22.70 -8.63
CA PRO A 475 -7.00 -23.55 -9.00
C PRO A 475 -8.30 -23.13 -8.29
N VAL A 476 -9.45 -23.44 -8.89
CA VAL A 476 -10.73 -23.39 -8.17
C VAL A 476 -10.67 -24.33 -6.96
N GLY A 477 -11.20 -23.87 -5.82
CA GLY A 477 -11.05 -24.50 -4.50
C GLY A 477 -9.79 -24.08 -3.74
N ALA A 478 -8.90 -23.26 -4.34
CA ALA A 478 -7.78 -22.69 -3.59
C ALA A 478 -8.26 -21.76 -2.49
N ARG A 479 -7.69 -21.90 -1.30
CA ARG A 479 -7.98 -21.09 -0.13
C ARG A 479 -6.88 -20.04 0.05
N ILE A 480 -7.26 -18.77 0.14
CA ILE A 480 -6.35 -17.63 0.23
C ILE A 480 -6.73 -16.72 1.41
N PRO A 481 -5.77 -16.06 2.06
CA PRO A 481 -6.09 -15.05 3.05
C PRO A 481 -6.55 -13.77 2.35
N ILE A 482 -7.59 -13.14 2.89
CA ILE A 482 -8.12 -11.86 2.40
C ILE A 482 -8.45 -10.96 3.59
N LYS A 483 -8.20 -9.65 3.44
CA LYS A 483 -8.75 -8.63 4.33
C LYS A 483 -9.70 -7.74 3.57
N ILE A 484 -10.93 -7.62 4.05
CA ILE A 484 -11.91 -6.68 3.53
C ILE A 484 -11.76 -5.37 4.29
N SER A 485 -11.34 -4.31 3.61
CA SER A 485 -11.30 -2.95 4.14
C SER A 485 -12.61 -2.23 3.83
N ALA A 486 -12.94 -1.25 4.67
CA ALA A 486 -14.03 -0.31 4.40
C ALA A 486 -13.86 0.35 3.01
N PRO A 487 -14.97 0.68 2.34
CA PRO A 487 -14.92 1.36 1.05
C PRO A 487 -14.40 2.79 1.20
N THR A 488 -13.81 3.34 0.13
CA THR A 488 -13.49 4.78 0.04
C THR A 488 -14.70 5.60 -0.39
N LEU A 489 -15.66 4.96 -1.06
CA LEU A 489 -16.88 5.56 -1.59
C LEU A 489 -18.09 5.06 -0.79
N HIS A 490 -18.99 5.96 -0.42
CA HIS A 490 -20.20 5.60 0.32
C HIS A 490 -21.43 6.05 -0.45
N LEU A 491 -22.38 5.14 -0.66
CA LEU A 491 -23.72 5.47 -1.19
C LEU A 491 -24.47 6.42 -0.23
N PRO A 492 -25.39 7.27 -0.75
CA PRO A 492 -26.31 8.02 0.10
C PRO A 492 -27.21 7.06 0.89
N THR A 493 -27.53 7.44 2.13
CA THR A 493 -28.38 6.63 3.01
C THR A 493 -29.84 6.61 2.56
N ASP A 494 -30.30 7.62 1.82
CA ASP A 494 -31.67 7.71 1.30
C ASP A 494 -31.77 7.05 -0.10
N PRO A 495 -32.57 5.98 -0.26
CA PRO A 495 -32.86 5.36 -1.56
C PRO A 495 -33.46 6.32 -2.59
N SER A 496 -34.10 7.41 -2.15
CA SER A 496 -34.69 8.40 -3.04
C SER A 496 -33.66 9.30 -3.72
N THR A 497 -32.48 9.49 -3.12
CA THR A 497 -31.41 10.33 -3.66
C THR A 497 -30.89 9.75 -4.97
N PRO A 498 -30.87 10.48 -6.09
CA PRO A 498 -30.37 9.96 -7.35
C PRO A 498 -28.85 9.70 -7.32
N VAL A 499 -28.41 8.63 -8.00
CA VAL A 499 -26.99 8.23 -8.05
C VAL A 499 -26.53 8.04 -9.49
N ILE A 500 -25.43 8.70 -9.85
CA ILE A 500 -24.75 8.60 -11.15
C ILE A 500 -23.45 7.83 -10.93
N LEU A 501 -23.34 6.68 -11.57
CA LEU A 501 -22.20 5.76 -11.51
C LEU A 501 -21.43 5.84 -12.81
N VAL A 502 -20.13 6.11 -12.77
CA VAL A 502 -19.29 6.22 -13.96
C VAL A 502 -18.07 5.32 -13.79
N GLY A 503 -17.95 4.28 -14.62
CA GLY A 503 -16.90 3.28 -14.46
C GLY A 503 -16.48 2.63 -15.77
N PRO A 504 -15.65 3.26 -16.62
CA PRO A 504 -15.12 2.62 -17.80
C PRO A 504 -14.09 1.53 -17.48
N GLY A 505 -14.08 0.45 -18.27
CA GLY A 505 -13.19 -0.69 -18.08
C GLY A 505 -13.38 -1.34 -16.71
N THR A 506 -12.29 -1.72 -16.05
CA THR A 506 -12.34 -2.32 -14.70
C THR A 506 -12.83 -1.35 -13.62
N GLY A 507 -12.92 -0.04 -13.93
CA GLY A 507 -13.59 0.97 -13.10
C GLY A 507 -15.05 0.64 -12.80
N VAL A 508 -15.67 -0.25 -13.58
CA VAL A 508 -17.05 -0.70 -13.34
C VAL A 508 -17.20 -1.56 -12.08
N ALA A 509 -16.13 -2.11 -11.51
CA ALA A 509 -16.22 -3.02 -10.35
C ALA A 509 -17.01 -2.41 -9.18
N PRO A 510 -16.58 -1.32 -8.52
CA PRO A 510 -17.35 -0.73 -7.43
C PRO A 510 -18.70 -0.17 -7.89
N MET A 511 -18.81 0.24 -9.17
CA MET A 511 -20.07 0.71 -9.75
C MET A 511 -21.11 -0.40 -9.89
N ARG A 512 -20.69 -1.63 -10.23
CA ARG A 512 -21.55 -2.81 -10.26
C ARG A 512 -22.07 -3.13 -8.87
N ALA A 513 -21.21 -3.13 -7.86
CA ALA A 513 -21.61 -3.32 -6.46
C ALA A 513 -22.63 -2.27 -5.99
N PHE A 514 -22.43 -1.00 -6.36
CA PHE A 514 -23.39 0.07 -6.07
C PHE A 514 -24.71 -0.12 -6.81
N LEU A 515 -24.69 -0.48 -8.09
CA LEU A 515 -25.91 -0.73 -8.85
C LEU A 515 -26.70 -1.91 -8.27
N GLU A 516 -26.03 -3.01 -7.93
CA GLU A 516 -26.64 -4.17 -7.26
C GLU A 516 -27.34 -3.76 -5.96
N GLU A 517 -26.64 -3.02 -5.11
CA GLU A 517 -27.19 -2.55 -3.83
C GLU A 517 -28.42 -1.66 -4.05
N ARG A 518 -28.32 -0.69 -4.96
CA ARG A 518 -29.41 0.25 -5.25
C ARG A 518 -30.63 -0.45 -5.81
N VAL A 519 -30.45 -1.48 -6.62
CA VAL A 519 -31.54 -2.32 -7.11
C VAL A 519 -32.19 -3.09 -5.96
N ARG A 520 -31.41 -3.65 -5.03
CA ARG A 520 -31.93 -4.33 -3.83
C ARG A 520 -32.71 -3.40 -2.90
N GLN A 521 -32.29 -2.14 -2.81
CA GLN A 521 -32.98 -1.07 -2.07
C GLN A 521 -34.25 -0.55 -2.77
N GLY A 522 -34.59 -1.05 -3.96
CA GLY A 522 -35.73 -0.56 -4.75
C GLY A 522 -35.50 0.78 -5.43
N ALA A 523 -34.24 1.24 -5.51
CA ALA A 523 -33.84 2.54 -6.04
C ALA A 523 -33.26 2.47 -7.47
N ALA A 524 -33.63 1.44 -8.23
CA ALA A 524 -33.16 1.24 -9.60
C ALA A 524 -33.48 2.45 -10.48
N SER A 525 -34.70 2.98 -10.45
CA SER A 525 -35.12 4.16 -11.22
C SER A 525 -34.37 5.45 -10.87
N ASN A 526 -33.77 5.50 -9.69
CA ASN A 526 -32.95 6.61 -9.21
C ASN A 526 -31.45 6.34 -9.39
N THR A 527 -31.07 5.40 -10.27
CA THR A 527 -29.68 5.03 -10.47
C THR A 527 -29.34 4.96 -11.96
N THR A 528 -28.24 5.59 -12.35
CA THR A 528 -27.71 5.57 -13.72
C THR A 528 -26.28 5.07 -13.73
N LEU A 529 -25.97 4.12 -14.61
CA LEU A 529 -24.61 3.64 -14.86
C LEU A 529 -24.16 4.06 -16.25
N TYR A 530 -23.02 4.76 -16.32
CA TYR A 530 -22.24 5.00 -17.52
C TYR A 530 -21.02 4.08 -17.54
N PHE A 531 -21.10 3.04 -18.36
CA PHE A 531 -20.03 2.08 -18.57
C PHE A 531 -19.32 2.36 -19.90
N GLY A 532 -18.01 2.21 -19.95
CA GLY A 532 -17.22 2.42 -21.16
C GLY A 532 -16.37 1.19 -21.51
N CYS A 533 -16.42 0.77 -22.76
CA CYS A 533 -15.65 -0.35 -23.32
C CYS A 533 -15.09 0.02 -24.70
N ARG A 534 -14.35 -0.90 -25.32
CA ARG A 534 -13.87 -0.72 -26.71
C ARG A 534 -14.86 -1.31 -27.70
N SER A 535 -15.38 -2.51 -27.46
CA SER A 535 -16.39 -3.18 -28.28
C SER A 535 -17.43 -3.88 -27.41
N LEU A 536 -18.70 -3.73 -27.79
CA LEU A 536 -19.84 -4.41 -27.20
C LEU A 536 -19.71 -5.93 -27.29
N SER A 537 -19.14 -6.43 -28.40
CA SER A 537 -18.94 -7.87 -28.60
C SER A 537 -17.73 -8.45 -27.84
N ALA A 538 -16.76 -7.62 -27.45
CA ALA A 538 -15.46 -8.12 -26.99
C ALA A 538 -15.12 -7.80 -25.52
N ASP A 539 -15.45 -6.61 -25.03
CA ASP A 539 -15.10 -6.16 -23.69
C ASP A 539 -16.22 -5.37 -22.99
N GLN A 540 -17.47 -5.65 -23.36
CA GLN A 540 -18.62 -5.27 -22.54
C GLN A 540 -18.86 -6.30 -21.44
N TYR A 541 -18.19 -6.08 -20.30
CA TYR A 541 -18.36 -6.91 -19.11
C TYR A 541 -19.84 -6.92 -18.69
N PHE A 542 -20.33 -8.07 -18.21
CA PHE A 542 -21.67 -8.19 -17.60
C PHE A 542 -22.85 -7.75 -18.48
N ALA A 543 -22.75 -7.86 -19.81
CA ALA A 543 -23.77 -7.40 -20.75
C ALA A 543 -25.19 -7.89 -20.43
N ALA A 544 -25.34 -9.16 -20.02
CA ALA A 544 -26.63 -9.73 -19.64
C ALA A 544 -27.20 -9.11 -18.34
N GLU A 545 -26.34 -8.81 -17.36
CA GLU A 545 -26.76 -8.18 -16.10
C GLU A 545 -27.21 -6.73 -16.33
N TRP A 546 -26.53 -5.99 -17.21
CA TRP A 546 -26.96 -4.64 -17.59
C TRP A 546 -28.38 -4.62 -18.15
N GLU A 547 -28.73 -5.61 -18.98
CA GLU A 547 -30.09 -5.73 -19.52
C GLU A 547 -31.10 -6.09 -18.42
N GLN A 548 -30.73 -6.96 -17.48
CA GLN A 548 -31.56 -7.25 -16.32
C GLN A 548 -31.85 -6.00 -15.48
N TYR A 549 -30.84 -5.17 -15.18
CA TYR A 549 -31.04 -3.96 -14.38
C TYR A 549 -31.84 -2.89 -15.13
N ARG A 550 -31.72 -2.80 -16.46
CA ARG A 550 -32.61 -1.96 -17.28
C ARG A 550 -34.07 -2.37 -17.13
N ASN A 551 -34.35 -3.66 -17.16
CA ASN A 551 -35.71 -4.19 -16.96
C ASN A 551 -36.25 -3.92 -15.55
N LEU A 552 -35.37 -3.76 -14.56
CA LEU A 552 -35.72 -3.35 -13.20
C LEU A 552 -35.84 -1.83 -13.02
N GLY A 553 -35.60 -1.04 -14.07
CA GLY A 553 -35.79 0.42 -14.10
C GLY A 553 -34.51 1.25 -14.00
N ALA A 554 -33.33 0.63 -13.86
CA ALA A 554 -32.07 1.35 -13.86
C ALA A 554 -31.69 1.84 -15.27
N SER A 555 -31.04 2.99 -15.36
CA SER A 555 -30.54 3.50 -16.63
C SER A 555 -29.09 3.05 -16.84
N VAL A 556 -28.84 2.09 -17.74
CA VAL A 556 -27.48 1.61 -18.03
C VAL A 556 -27.06 1.99 -19.45
N ARG A 557 -26.11 2.91 -19.56
CA ARG A 557 -25.59 3.52 -20.79
C ARG A 557 -24.18 2.99 -21.06
N VAL A 558 -23.93 2.45 -22.26
CA VAL A 558 -22.65 1.83 -22.62
C VAL A 558 -22.00 2.60 -23.77
N ALA A 559 -20.81 3.14 -23.53
CA ALA A 559 -19.99 3.83 -24.53
C ALA A 559 -18.99 2.85 -25.15
N ALA A 560 -19.18 2.52 -26.43
CA ALA A 560 -18.28 1.67 -27.19
C ALA A 560 -17.31 2.51 -28.04
N SER A 561 -16.09 2.70 -27.54
CA SER A 561 -15.12 3.63 -28.13
C SER A 561 -14.54 3.20 -29.50
N ARG A 562 -14.84 1.99 -29.99
CA ARG A 562 -14.31 1.44 -31.26
C ARG A 562 -15.36 0.78 -32.17
N GLU A 563 -16.66 0.92 -31.91
CA GLU A 563 -17.72 0.31 -32.75
C GLU A 563 -18.29 1.23 -33.85
N GLY A 564 -17.71 2.41 -34.04
CA GLY A 564 -18.09 3.35 -35.09
C GLY A 564 -16.90 4.09 -35.67
N ALA A 565 -17.19 4.97 -36.63
CA ALA A 565 -16.18 5.88 -37.19
C ALA A 565 -15.70 6.91 -36.16
N GLU A 566 -16.62 7.35 -35.28
CA GLU A 566 -16.34 8.28 -34.19
C GLU A 566 -16.15 7.53 -32.87
N LYS A 567 -15.24 8.03 -32.03
CA LYS A 567 -14.99 7.46 -30.70
C LYS A 567 -15.99 8.04 -29.71
N VAL A 568 -16.82 7.18 -29.14
CA VAL A 568 -17.77 7.55 -28.08
C VAL A 568 -17.22 7.13 -26.73
N TYR A 569 -17.21 8.04 -25.77
CA TYR A 569 -16.81 7.80 -24.39
C TYR A 569 -17.93 8.14 -23.41
N VAL A 570 -17.74 7.82 -22.13
CA VAL A 570 -18.75 8.01 -21.08
C VAL A 570 -19.17 9.47 -20.92
N GLN A 571 -18.25 10.42 -21.07
CA GLN A 571 -18.56 11.85 -20.98
C GLN A 571 -19.47 12.33 -22.12
N ASP A 572 -19.46 11.67 -23.27
CA ASP A 572 -20.31 12.02 -24.40
C ASP A 572 -21.75 11.58 -24.12
N LEU A 573 -21.93 10.38 -23.57
CA LEU A 573 -23.23 9.88 -23.12
C LEU A 573 -23.83 10.70 -21.96
N ILE A 574 -22.97 11.24 -21.08
CA ILE A 574 -23.40 12.16 -20.01
C ILE A 574 -23.94 13.46 -20.63
N ARG A 575 -23.26 14.03 -21.63
CA ARG A 575 -23.72 15.25 -22.34
C ARG A 575 -25.03 15.02 -23.10
N GLU A 576 -25.24 13.83 -23.65
CA GLU A 576 -26.51 13.45 -24.27
C GLU A 576 -27.67 13.44 -23.26
N ASP A 577 -27.42 13.06 -22.00
CA ASP A 577 -28.43 12.99 -20.94
C ASP A 577 -28.52 14.30 -20.10
N LYS A 578 -28.06 15.43 -20.65
CA LYS A 578 -27.85 16.69 -19.93
C LYS A 578 -29.05 17.17 -19.11
N GLU A 579 -30.28 17.04 -19.60
CA GLU A 579 -31.48 17.47 -18.87
C GLU A 579 -31.66 16.67 -17.58
N LYS A 580 -31.51 15.34 -17.67
CA LYS A 580 -31.60 14.44 -16.51
C LYS A 580 -30.46 14.71 -15.52
N ILE A 581 -29.23 14.85 -16.03
CA ILE A 581 -28.05 15.13 -15.20
C ILE A 581 -28.22 16.45 -14.46
N CYS A 582 -28.67 17.50 -15.15
CA CYS A 582 -28.93 18.79 -14.55
C CYS A 582 -30.00 18.72 -13.45
N ASP A 583 -31.12 18.05 -13.73
CA ASP A 583 -32.18 17.87 -12.74
C ASP A 583 -31.68 17.10 -11.51
N TRP A 584 -30.97 15.99 -11.71
CA TRP A 584 -30.48 15.16 -10.62
C TRP A 584 -29.46 15.88 -9.75
N ILE A 585 -28.50 16.58 -10.37
CA ILE A 585 -27.42 17.26 -9.63
C ILE A 585 -27.92 18.52 -8.94
N VAL A 586 -28.66 19.38 -9.65
CA VAL A 586 -29.01 20.72 -9.15
C VAL A 586 -30.28 20.69 -8.31
N LYS A 587 -31.32 19.95 -8.74
CA LYS A 587 -32.64 19.98 -8.08
C LYS A 587 -32.80 18.88 -7.03
N SER A 588 -32.32 17.67 -7.33
CA SER A 588 -32.55 16.49 -6.49
C SER A 588 -31.42 16.17 -5.51
N GLY A 589 -30.35 16.96 -5.48
CA GLY A 589 -29.23 16.73 -4.57
C GLY A 589 -28.47 15.43 -4.84
N GLY A 590 -28.52 14.91 -6.08
CA GLY A 590 -27.96 13.61 -6.45
C GLY A 590 -26.45 13.51 -6.25
N HIS A 591 -25.97 12.26 -6.20
CA HIS A 591 -24.59 11.88 -5.97
C HIS A 591 -23.92 11.36 -7.25
N VAL A 592 -22.60 11.55 -7.37
CA VAL A 592 -21.80 11.10 -8.52
C VAL A 592 -20.59 10.31 -8.04
N TYR A 593 -20.35 9.14 -8.62
CA TYR A 593 -19.18 8.31 -8.33
C TYR A 593 -18.41 8.00 -9.62
N ILE A 594 -17.10 8.22 -9.60
CA ILE A 594 -16.21 8.06 -10.75
C ILE A 594 -15.11 7.06 -10.41
N CYS A 595 -15.01 5.96 -11.17
CA CYS A 595 -14.00 4.93 -10.96
C CYS A 595 -13.27 4.52 -12.24
N GLY A 596 -11.99 4.18 -12.12
CA GLY A 596 -11.18 3.67 -13.24
C GLY A 596 -9.82 4.36 -13.38
N SER A 597 -9.37 4.57 -14.62
CA SER A 597 -8.03 5.13 -14.87
C SER A 597 -7.89 6.57 -14.37
N SER A 598 -6.84 6.82 -13.60
CA SER A 598 -6.43 8.13 -13.05
C SER A 598 -5.94 9.18 -14.09
N ASN A 599 -5.98 8.84 -15.38
CA ASN A 599 -5.57 9.73 -16.47
C ASN A 599 -6.62 10.82 -16.78
N ALA A 600 -6.90 11.09 -18.05
CA ALA A 600 -7.83 12.15 -18.46
C ALA A 600 -9.30 11.91 -18.08
N MET A 601 -9.69 10.66 -17.76
CA MET A 601 -11.09 10.27 -17.65
C MET A 601 -11.86 11.01 -16.53
N PRO A 602 -11.39 11.07 -15.27
CA PRO A 602 -12.15 11.76 -14.21
C PRO A 602 -12.34 13.24 -14.50
N LYS A 603 -11.30 13.90 -15.03
CA LYS A 603 -11.37 15.30 -15.46
C LYS A 603 -12.43 15.50 -16.55
N SER A 604 -12.41 14.70 -17.61
CA SER A 604 -13.38 14.80 -18.71
C SER A 604 -14.82 14.53 -18.27
N VAL A 605 -15.04 13.64 -17.29
CA VAL A 605 -16.35 13.41 -16.70
C VAL A 605 -16.82 14.65 -15.93
N ARG A 606 -15.98 15.23 -15.06
CA ARG A 606 -16.32 16.45 -14.31
C ARG A 606 -16.64 17.63 -15.23
N GLU A 607 -15.85 17.82 -16.28
CA GLU A 607 -16.10 18.84 -17.31
C GLU A 607 -17.45 18.62 -18.01
N ALA A 608 -17.81 17.38 -18.30
CA ALA A 608 -19.12 17.07 -18.87
C ALA A 608 -20.28 17.34 -17.89
N LEU A 609 -20.11 17.03 -16.59
CA LEU A 609 -21.10 17.35 -15.56
C LEU A 609 -21.29 18.86 -15.42
N ALA A 610 -20.19 19.62 -15.34
CA ALA A 610 -20.22 21.08 -15.30
C ALA A 610 -20.92 21.65 -16.54
N TRP A 611 -20.60 21.14 -17.73
CA TRP A 611 -21.28 21.54 -18.95
C TRP A 611 -22.79 21.25 -18.91
N CYS A 612 -23.23 20.09 -18.39
CA CYS A 612 -24.65 19.76 -18.31
C CYS A 612 -25.45 20.76 -17.45
N ILE A 613 -24.85 21.25 -16.35
CA ILE A 613 -25.51 22.18 -15.42
C ILE A 613 -25.31 23.66 -15.79
N SER A 614 -24.55 23.94 -16.85
CA SER A 614 -24.36 25.30 -17.35
C SER A 614 -25.46 25.72 -18.32
N THR A 615 -25.48 27.01 -18.66
CA THR A 615 -26.35 27.59 -19.69
C THR A 615 -26.12 27.05 -21.10
N GLU A 616 -24.95 26.47 -21.39
CA GLU A 616 -24.67 25.80 -22.66
C GLU A 616 -25.29 24.38 -22.72
N GLY A 617 -25.48 23.77 -21.55
CA GLY A 617 -26.10 22.46 -21.38
C GLY A 617 -27.61 22.54 -21.22
N ALA A 618 -28.08 22.27 -20.00
CA ALA A 618 -29.49 22.26 -19.62
C ALA A 618 -29.78 23.05 -18.32
N GLY A 619 -28.76 23.69 -17.74
CA GLY A 619 -28.87 24.43 -16.49
C GLY A 619 -28.90 25.94 -16.67
N THR A 620 -28.64 26.64 -15.56
CA THR A 620 -28.75 28.11 -15.49
C THR A 620 -27.47 28.78 -15.02
N LEU A 621 -26.46 28.00 -14.62
CA LEU A 621 -25.18 28.51 -14.16
C LEU A 621 -24.33 28.93 -15.36
N ASP A 622 -23.49 29.94 -15.22
CA ASP A 622 -22.43 30.14 -16.21
C ASP A 622 -21.35 29.04 -16.12
N SER A 623 -20.38 29.07 -17.03
CA SER A 623 -19.35 28.02 -17.12
C SER A 623 -18.44 27.96 -15.88
N GLU A 624 -18.04 29.12 -15.33
CA GLU A 624 -17.16 29.17 -14.17
C GLU A 624 -17.93 28.75 -12.90
N GLU A 625 -19.15 29.24 -12.75
CA GLU A 625 -20.07 28.84 -11.67
C GLU A 625 -20.36 27.34 -11.69
N ALA A 626 -20.56 26.75 -12.87
CA ALA A 626 -20.83 25.32 -13.02
C ALA A 626 -19.62 24.46 -12.60
N VAL A 627 -18.40 24.85 -12.98
CA VAL A 627 -17.18 24.16 -12.55
C VAL A 627 -17.01 24.25 -11.04
N ALA A 628 -17.18 25.45 -10.47
CA ALA A 628 -17.11 25.65 -9.02
C ALA A 628 -18.18 24.83 -8.27
N TYR A 629 -19.40 24.74 -8.81
CA TYR A 629 -20.47 23.94 -8.23
C TYR A 629 -20.11 22.46 -8.18
N VAL A 630 -19.58 21.90 -9.26
CA VAL A 630 -19.17 20.48 -9.31
C VAL A 630 -18.05 20.22 -8.30
N GLU A 631 -17.02 21.07 -8.22
CA GLU A 631 -15.96 20.89 -7.24
C GLU A 631 -16.49 20.99 -5.80
N GLN A 632 -17.35 21.98 -5.50
CA GLN A 632 -17.98 22.11 -4.20
C GLN A 632 -18.85 20.90 -3.84
N MET A 633 -19.57 20.33 -4.82
CA MET A 633 -20.37 19.11 -4.63
C MET A 633 -19.49 17.92 -4.21
N PHE A 634 -18.30 17.77 -4.80
CA PHE A 634 -17.34 16.73 -4.40
C PHE A 634 -16.79 16.99 -2.99
N GLU A 635 -16.44 18.24 -2.66
CA GLU A 635 -15.98 18.61 -1.32
C GLU A 635 -17.04 18.36 -0.23
N GLN A 636 -18.32 18.50 -0.57
CA GLN A 636 -19.45 18.21 0.32
C GLN A 636 -19.78 16.71 0.45
N GLY A 637 -19.01 15.82 -0.19
CA GLY A 637 -19.23 14.37 -0.14
C GLY A 637 -20.39 13.86 -1.00
N ARG A 638 -20.95 14.71 -1.87
CA ARG A 638 -21.93 14.29 -2.90
C ARG A 638 -21.25 13.75 -4.16
N GLY A 639 -19.95 13.98 -4.32
CA GLY A 639 -19.12 13.37 -5.35
C GLY A 639 -18.04 12.47 -4.72
N GLY A 640 -17.72 11.37 -5.40
CA GLY A 640 -16.66 10.45 -4.99
C GLY A 640 -15.83 9.95 -6.18
N GLU A 641 -14.54 9.77 -5.95
CA GLU A 641 -13.60 9.34 -7.00
C GLU A 641 -12.63 8.28 -6.45
N GLU A 642 -12.59 7.12 -7.10
CA GLU A 642 -11.61 6.08 -6.84
C GLU A 642 -10.90 5.74 -8.15
N SER A 643 -9.70 6.30 -8.36
CA SER A 643 -8.94 6.10 -9.59
C SER A 643 -7.55 5.55 -9.32
N TRP A 644 -7.06 4.73 -10.25
CA TRP A 644 -5.79 4.01 -10.16
C TRP A 644 -5.01 3.98 -11.47
#